data_AF-A0A386H508-F1
#
_entry.id   AF-A0A386H508-F1
#
_cell.length_a   1.000
_cell.length_b   1.000
_cell.length_c   1.000
_cell.angle_alpha   90.00
_cell.angle_beta   90.00
_cell.angle_gamma   90.00
#
_symmetry.space_group_name_H-M   'P 1'
#
loop_
_entity.id
_entity.type
_entity.pdbx_description
1 polymer ?
#
loop_
_entity_poly.entity_id
_entity_poly.type
_entity_poly.pdbx_seq_one_letter_code
_entity_poly.pdbx_strand_id
1 'polypeptide(L)'
;MKSSQYFDLIKYLIWNGYIDETYEDYMTYFYPNSLTTNDKKFLRSITDKKAKEWTYKINNPKLVLSRLREVDFQEIETLNFSLFAYILDLQNDNSKYLIIFIEQLKKEKYFMFMQEYFSNAPSLILYVDSINRYWTSFLSEIINRNEFSYEQKKEYILITLYYCDNEIVDNINNDNFLSKTIASDPKFLKIKTPKVEKLIDEFSRLNIKFKCIDYEESDKDLFEAIYQHKLYQFTFENISLMLEHIFNIQNKDDIQYKNYSLIVGDPESKLFEYVNENVDQYMTIILENCGDTITDIPKAVRELINNKNIEIPKRAKYVEFLQTQLELLQDIKDINFWDLFLQKGLIKYSEINILQYYFKSSKGLNDILINFINGSNRELKLSLNEIDSKFGEKSASSLFDDVIICNSLIDDKYRNIIDELGYTYDNFNVQEIQEQKIRILIELGTIKMTAENVRFMRTTYQSQFIYFIEYNISEYIKDVIEKEPISNDELLCILDLSIDNSFKTNLISHTEEPISIISKNYSDNVKEYILQHNFDTSELLPLIDNYENQSDMIKEVLRELSKKYIDTIVGNDVELSNNLFEFLISVEDISTEDKLILLTANINKFSKSECERYIKIIGSKEYEKIFTTGRPKFEITEINKKLLDEFKSKNWISDFYEKDGAFKVSHRKLKSNLETSVL
;
A
#
# COMPACT_ATOMS: atom_id res chain seq x y z
N MET A 1 117.30 -16.30 7.48
CA MET A 1 116.91 -17.67 7.05
C MET A 1 118.04 -18.47 6.42
N LYS A 2 118.92 -17.90 5.59
CA LYS A 2 120.07 -18.63 4.99
C LYS A 2 121.17 -19.11 5.96
N SER A 3 121.07 -18.76 7.25
CA SER A 3 122.02 -19.12 8.30
C SER A 3 121.61 -20.33 9.15
N SER A 4 120.47 -20.97 8.85
CA SER A 4 119.99 -22.15 9.57
C SER A 4 120.59 -23.44 9.00
N GLN A 5 121.01 -24.36 9.87
CA GLN A 5 121.52 -25.69 9.50
C GLN A 5 120.48 -26.56 8.79
N TYR A 6 119.19 -26.21 8.89
CA TYR A 6 118.09 -26.92 8.25
C TYR A 6 117.69 -26.34 6.89
N PHE A 7 118.39 -25.31 6.39
CA PHE A 7 118.02 -24.61 5.16
C PHE A 7 118.11 -25.49 3.92
N ASP A 8 119.13 -26.36 3.81
CA ASP A 8 119.28 -27.27 2.69
C ASP A 8 118.22 -28.39 2.70
N LEU A 9 117.81 -28.85 3.90
CA LEU A 9 116.72 -29.80 4.06
C LEU A 9 115.37 -29.20 3.63
N ILE A 10 115.09 -27.95 4.02
CA ILE A 10 113.85 -27.25 3.60
C ILE A 10 113.82 -27.09 2.09
N LYS A 11 114.94 -26.71 1.45
CA LYS A 11 115.04 -26.67 -0.02
C LYS A 11 114.76 -28.03 -0.66
N TYR A 12 115.33 -29.10 -0.11
CA TYR A 12 115.11 -30.45 -0.63
C TYR A 12 113.64 -30.87 -0.54
N LEU A 13 112.98 -30.56 0.58
CA LEU A 13 111.57 -30.88 0.79
C LEU A 13 110.65 -30.10 -0.14
N ILE A 14 110.98 -28.83 -0.45
CA ILE A 14 110.23 -28.00 -1.41
C ILE A 14 110.48 -28.44 -2.86
N TRP A 15 111.74 -28.64 -3.27
CA TRP A 15 112.08 -29.00 -4.65
C TRP A 15 111.54 -30.35 -5.09
N ASN A 16 111.39 -31.31 -4.18
CA ASN A 16 110.86 -32.64 -4.48
C ASN A 16 109.36 -32.76 -4.17
N GLY A 17 108.67 -31.67 -3.85
CA GLY A 17 107.22 -31.65 -3.65
C GLY A 17 106.72 -32.30 -2.36
N TYR A 18 107.59 -32.52 -1.35
CA TYR A 18 107.20 -33.06 -0.05
C TYR A 18 106.58 -32.02 0.88
N ILE A 19 106.89 -30.74 0.65
CA ILE A 19 106.35 -29.57 1.35
C ILE A 19 106.03 -28.54 0.28
N ASP A 20 104.79 -28.08 0.24
CA ASP A 20 104.34 -27.02 -0.66
C ASP A 20 103.63 -25.91 0.15
N GLU A 21 102.94 -25.02 -0.56
CA GLU A 21 102.17 -23.92 0.03
C GLU A 21 101.04 -24.40 0.94
N THR A 22 100.67 -25.68 0.87
CA THR A 22 99.64 -26.34 1.70
C THR A 22 100.23 -27.08 2.91
N TYR A 23 101.54 -27.03 3.15
CA TYR A 23 102.19 -27.77 4.25
C TYR A 23 101.60 -27.50 5.63
N GLU A 24 101.11 -26.29 5.88
CA GLU A 24 100.42 -25.93 7.13
C GLU A 24 99.14 -26.76 7.37
N ASP A 25 98.54 -27.33 6.32
CA ASP A 25 97.36 -28.19 6.42
C ASP A 25 97.68 -29.58 6.99
N TYR A 26 98.93 -30.03 6.87
CA TYR A 26 99.40 -31.32 7.39
C TYR A 26 99.96 -31.20 8.81
N MET A 27 100.28 -29.99 9.28
CA MET A 27 100.75 -29.72 10.63
C MET A 27 99.58 -29.41 11.57
N THR A 28 98.85 -30.43 12.00
CA THR A 28 97.69 -30.27 12.91
C THR A 28 98.14 -29.88 14.33
N TYR A 29 98.48 -28.61 14.56
CA TYR A 29 98.57 -28.02 15.89
C TYR A 29 97.31 -27.20 16.16
N PHE A 30 96.48 -27.69 17.09
CA PHE A 30 95.25 -27.01 17.53
C PHE A 30 95.60 -25.83 18.43
N TYR A 31 95.63 -24.63 17.88
CA TYR A 31 95.60 -23.41 18.66
C TYR A 31 94.12 -23.02 18.90
N PRO A 32 93.76 -22.49 20.08
CA PRO A 32 92.38 -22.09 20.38
C PRO A 32 91.77 -21.09 19.39
N ASN A 33 92.61 -20.41 18.59
CA ASN A 33 92.24 -19.41 17.58
C ASN A 33 92.61 -19.82 16.15
N SER A 34 92.81 -21.12 15.84
CA SER A 34 93.09 -21.60 14.48
C SER A 34 91.87 -22.24 13.81
N LEU A 35 91.88 -22.27 12.47
CA LEU A 35 90.86 -22.95 11.66
C LEU A 35 90.81 -24.44 12.03
N THR A 36 89.62 -24.96 12.34
CA THR A 36 89.43 -26.39 12.59
C THR A 36 89.50 -27.20 11.30
N THR A 37 89.60 -28.52 11.41
CA THR A 37 89.52 -29.43 10.27
C THR A 37 88.23 -29.22 9.45
N ASN A 38 87.11 -28.90 10.09
CA ASN A 38 85.86 -28.61 9.39
C ASN A 38 85.92 -27.28 8.65
N ASP A 39 86.43 -26.23 9.30
CA ASP A 39 86.60 -24.91 8.68
C ASP A 39 87.52 -24.98 7.44
N LYS A 40 88.64 -25.71 7.54
CA LYS A 40 89.57 -25.95 6.42
C LYS A 40 88.91 -26.75 5.29
N LYS A 41 88.12 -27.78 5.61
CA LYS A 41 87.37 -28.56 4.62
C LYS A 41 86.33 -27.72 3.88
N PHE A 42 85.70 -26.76 4.56
CA PHE A 42 84.77 -25.82 3.93
C PHE A 42 85.49 -24.82 3.00
N LEU A 43 86.60 -24.23 3.46
CA LEU A 43 87.41 -23.34 2.60
C LEU A 43 87.92 -24.07 1.36
N ARG A 44 88.42 -25.29 1.53
CA ARG A 44 88.85 -26.15 0.42
C ARG A 44 87.70 -26.49 -0.53
N SER A 45 86.47 -26.66 -0.05
CA SER A 45 85.34 -26.96 -0.94
C SER A 45 85.01 -25.82 -1.89
N ILE A 46 85.29 -24.57 -1.50
CA ILE A 46 85.15 -23.39 -2.37
C ILE A 46 86.22 -23.38 -3.46
N THR A 47 87.48 -23.67 -3.08
CA THR A 47 88.59 -23.77 -4.06
C THR A 47 88.40 -24.94 -5.02
N ASP A 48 87.95 -26.09 -4.51
CA ASP A 48 87.73 -27.32 -5.28
C ASP A 48 86.42 -27.31 -6.11
N LYS A 49 85.62 -26.23 -6.05
CA LYS A 49 84.31 -26.09 -6.71
C LYS A 49 83.35 -27.26 -6.45
N LYS A 50 83.26 -27.66 -5.17
CA LYS A 50 82.47 -28.80 -4.71
C LYS A 50 81.63 -28.43 -3.50
N ALA A 51 80.46 -27.84 -3.76
CA ALA A 51 79.56 -27.34 -2.72
C ALA A 51 79.26 -28.40 -1.64
N LYS A 52 79.21 -27.93 -0.39
CA LYS A 52 78.73 -28.73 0.74
C LYS A 52 77.24 -28.49 0.94
N GLU A 53 76.61 -29.37 1.72
CA GLU A 53 75.27 -29.13 2.22
C GLU A 53 75.22 -27.80 2.98
N TRP A 54 74.12 -27.06 2.85
CA TRP A 54 73.98 -25.73 3.46
C TRP A 54 74.09 -25.76 4.99
N THR A 55 73.76 -26.89 5.61
CA THR A 55 73.86 -27.18 7.04
C THR A 55 75.26 -27.60 7.51
N TYR A 56 76.25 -27.66 6.60
CA TYR A 56 77.62 -28.05 6.95
C TYR A 56 78.15 -27.20 8.09
N LYS A 57 78.61 -27.83 9.17
CA LYS A 57 79.00 -27.12 10.39
C LYS A 57 80.32 -26.38 10.20
N ILE A 58 80.27 -25.05 10.31
CA ILE A 58 81.44 -24.19 10.43
C ILE A 58 81.64 -23.88 11.91
N ASN A 59 82.82 -24.23 12.44
CA ASN A 59 83.14 -24.07 13.85
C ASN A 59 83.57 -22.63 14.17
N ASN A 60 84.30 -21.98 13.26
CA ASN A 60 84.77 -20.60 13.43
C ASN A 60 84.41 -19.71 12.22
N PRO A 61 83.13 -19.28 12.09
CA PRO A 61 82.68 -18.46 10.97
C PRO A 61 83.49 -17.17 10.77
N LYS A 62 83.94 -16.55 11.87
CA LYS A 62 84.83 -15.37 11.85
C LYS A 62 86.13 -15.61 11.08
N LEU A 63 86.83 -16.71 11.39
CA LEU A 63 88.10 -17.03 10.76
C LEU A 63 87.89 -17.47 9.32
N VAL A 64 86.81 -18.20 9.04
CA VAL A 64 86.43 -18.56 7.66
C VAL A 64 86.20 -17.30 6.83
N LEU A 65 85.39 -16.35 7.30
CA LEU A 65 85.13 -15.08 6.60
C LEU A 65 86.43 -14.30 6.32
N SER A 66 87.38 -14.28 7.27
CA SER A 66 88.67 -13.58 7.09
C SER A 66 89.56 -14.14 5.97
N ARG A 67 89.29 -15.38 5.51
CA ARG A 67 90.03 -16.04 4.43
C ARG A 67 89.30 -15.97 3.08
N LEU A 68 88.08 -15.45 3.05
CA LEU A 68 87.28 -15.31 1.85
C LEU A 68 87.38 -13.90 1.25
N ARG A 69 87.42 -13.84 -0.07
CA ARG A 69 87.37 -12.61 -0.85
C ARG A 69 85.94 -12.35 -1.31
N GLU A 70 85.65 -11.11 -1.69
CA GLU A 70 84.34 -10.72 -2.23
C GLU A 70 83.89 -11.59 -3.41
N VAL A 71 84.82 -11.92 -4.31
CA VAL A 71 84.53 -12.76 -5.48
C VAL A 71 84.10 -14.17 -5.11
N ASP A 72 84.55 -14.68 -3.95
CA ASP A 72 84.20 -16.03 -3.52
C ASP A 72 82.70 -16.08 -3.15
N PHE A 73 82.11 -14.97 -2.70
CA PHE A 73 80.67 -14.84 -2.42
C PHE A 73 79.77 -14.76 -3.66
N GLN A 74 80.32 -14.91 -4.86
CA GLN A 74 79.54 -15.10 -6.09
C GLN A 74 79.36 -16.58 -6.44
N GLU A 75 79.93 -17.47 -5.63
CA GLU A 75 80.05 -18.90 -5.90
C GLU A 75 79.16 -19.71 -4.96
N ILE A 76 78.44 -20.69 -5.51
CA ILE A 76 77.43 -21.48 -4.80
C ILE A 76 78.00 -22.27 -3.62
N GLU A 77 79.31 -22.56 -3.65
CA GLU A 77 80.03 -23.24 -2.57
C GLU A 77 80.09 -22.44 -1.27
N THR A 78 79.86 -21.12 -1.32
CA THR A 78 79.79 -20.26 -0.13
C THR A 78 78.44 -20.29 0.59
N LEU A 79 77.40 -20.87 -0.04
CA LEU A 79 76.07 -20.96 0.55
C LEU A 79 76.08 -21.91 1.76
N ASN A 80 76.11 -21.34 2.96
CA ASN A 80 76.14 -22.07 4.21
C ASN A 80 75.40 -21.29 5.31
N PHE A 81 74.58 -21.97 6.10
CA PHE A 81 73.76 -21.33 7.13
C PHE A 81 74.59 -20.72 8.27
N SER A 82 75.66 -21.39 8.71
CA SER A 82 76.53 -20.88 9.78
C SER A 82 77.31 -19.64 9.32
N LEU A 83 77.77 -19.65 8.07
CA LEU A 83 78.44 -18.49 7.47
C LEU A 83 77.45 -17.33 7.29
N PHE A 84 76.26 -17.60 6.77
CA PHE A 84 75.25 -16.57 6.52
C PHE A 84 74.75 -15.94 7.83
N ALA A 85 74.48 -16.75 8.86
CA ALA A 85 74.12 -16.25 10.19
C ALA A 85 75.20 -15.33 10.78
N TYR A 86 76.47 -15.68 10.62
CA TYR A 86 77.57 -14.86 11.09
C TYR A 86 77.70 -13.54 10.31
N ILE A 87 77.45 -13.55 9.00
CA ILE A 87 77.45 -12.32 8.18
C ILE A 87 76.29 -11.41 8.57
N LEU A 88 75.11 -11.97 8.85
CA LEU A 88 73.93 -11.23 9.31
C LEU A 88 74.17 -10.54 10.67
N ASP A 89 74.99 -11.10 11.56
CA ASP A 89 75.28 -10.52 12.88
C ASP A 89 76.24 -9.31 12.82
N LEU A 90 77.02 -9.18 11.73
CA LEU A 90 78.06 -8.16 11.57
C LEU A 90 77.58 -6.84 10.92
N GLN A 91 76.27 -6.52 10.96
CA GLN A 91 75.60 -5.52 10.10
C GLN A 91 76.29 -4.15 9.95
N ASN A 92 77.14 -3.72 10.89
CA ASN A 92 77.82 -2.42 10.86
C ASN A 92 79.25 -2.43 10.26
N ASP A 93 79.95 -3.56 10.23
CA ASP A 93 81.38 -3.61 9.84
C ASP A 93 81.63 -4.22 8.45
N ASN A 94 80.68 -4.99 7.88
CA ASN A 94 80.92 -5.83 6.69
C ASN A 94 79.73 -5.92 5.70
N SER A 95 78.95 -4.84 5.56
CA SER A 95 77.74 -4.79 4.70
C SER A 95 77.98 -5.25 3.25
N LYS A 96 79.19 -5.07 2.70
CA LYS A 96 79.51 -5.52 1.32
C LYS A 96 79.34 -7.03 1.13
N TYR A 97 79.75 -7.85 2.10
CA TYR A 97 79.69 -9.30 1.97
C TYR A 97 78.25 -9.79 2.02
N LEU A 98 77.43 -9.18 2.88
CA LEU A 98 76.00 -9.44 2.96
C LEU A 98 75.27 -9.07 1.67
N ILE A 99 75.58 -7.90 1.08
CA ILE A 99 75.02 -7.47 -0.20
C ILE A 99 75.35 -8.46 -1.31
N ILE A 100 76.63 -8.86 -1.45
CA ILE A 100 77.05 -9.82 -2.48
C ILE A 100 76.39 -11.19 -2.25
N PHE A 101 76.31 -11.64 -0.99
CA PHE A 101 75.65 -12.91 -0.63
C PHE A 101 74.18 -12.90 -1.05
N ILE A 102 73.45 -11.83 -0.74
CA ILE A 102 72.02 -11.70 -1.10
C ILE A 102 71.84 -11.54 -2.61
N GLU A 103 72.70 -10.78 -3.29
CA GLU A 103 72.65 -10.64 -4.75
C GLU A 103 72.95 -11.97 -5.46
N GLN A 104 73.84 -12.82 -4.91
CA GLN A 104 74.04 -14.18 -5.41
C GLN A 104 72.74 -15.00 -5.33
N LEU A 105 72.09 -15.00 -4.16
CA LEU A 105 70.83 -15.71 -3.93
C LEU A 105 69.71 -15.22 -4.85
N LYS A 106 69.63 -13.91 -5.07
CA LYS A 106 68.65 -13.25 -5.92
C LYS A 106 68.85 -13.57 -7.39
N LYS A 107 70.09 -13.46 -7.89
CA LYS A 107 70.44 -13.73 -9.29
C LYS A 107 70.15 -15.18 -9.66
N GLU A 108 70.56 -16.11 -8.81
CA GLU A 108 70.40 -17.55 -9.04
C GLU A 108 69.04 -18.09 -8.56
N LYS A 109 68.19 -17.23 -7.98
CA LYS A 109 66.84 -17.55 -7.48
C LYS A 109 66.81 -18.74 -6.52
N TYR A 110 67.75 -18.78 -5.56
CA TYR A 110 67.86 -19.85 -4.57
C TYR A 110 66.84 -19.73 -3.43
N PHE A 111 65.55 -19.76 -3.77
CA PHE A 111 64.45 -19.70 -2.79
C PHE A 111 64.46 -20.89 -1.81
N MET A 112 64.92 -22.07 -2.24
CA MET A 112 65.06 -23.24 -1.35
C MET A 112 66.08 -22.98 -0.23
N PHE A 113 67.21 -22.33 -0.53
CA PHE A 113 68.18 -21.94 0.50
C PHE A 113 67.53 -21.00 1.51
N MET A 114 66.79 -20.01 1.01
CA MET A 114 66.10 -19.01 1.83
C MET A 114 65.04 -19.63 2.73
N GLN A 115 64.29 -20.59 2.20
CA GLN A 115 63.24 -21.31 2.92
C GLN A 115 63.82 -22.23 4.02
N GLU A 116 64.84 -23.00 3.68
CA GLU A 116 65.48 -23.88 4.66
C GLU A 116 66.22 -23.08 5.72
N TYR A 117 66.88 -21.97 5.35
CA TYR A 117 67.48 -21.07 6.32
C TYR A 117 66.43 -20.45 7.23
N PHE A 118 65.30 -19.96 6.71
CA PHE A 118 64.19 -19.46 7.53
C PHE A 118 63.74 -20.48 8.59
N SER A 119 63.72 -21.76 8.24
CA SER A 119 63.32 -22.83 9.18
C SER A 119 64.36 -23.12 10.27
N ASN A 120 65.63 -22.74 10.06
CA ASN A 120 66.77 -23.07 10.92
C ASN A 120 67.50 -21.84 11.49
N ALA A 121 67.04 -20.63 11.17
CA ALA A 121 67.75 -19.39 11.44
C ALA A 121 67.89 -19.14 12.96
N PRO A 122 69.09 -18.75 13.45
CA PRO A 122 69.26 -18.35 14.84
C PRO A 122 68.48 -17.08 15.22
N SER A 123 68.32 -16.17 14.26
CA SER A 123 67.54 -14.94 14.41
C SER A 123 66.83 -14.62 13.09
N LEU A 124 65.50 -14.68 13.11
CA LEU A 124 64.68 -14.31 11.96
C LEU A 124 64.59 -12.79 11.77
N ILE A 125 64.78 -12.00 12.82
CA ILE A 125 64.67 -10.55 12.76
C ILE A 125 65.75 -9.96 11.85
N LEU A 126 67.03 -10.29 12.11
CA LEU A 126 68.16 -9.80 11.30
C LEU A 126 68.08 -10.32 9.87
N TYR A 127 67.64 -11.56 9.70
CA TYR A 127 67.41 -12.16 8.39
C TYR A 127 66.37 -11.35 7.60
N VAL A 128 65.14 -11.20 8.13
CA VAL A 128 64.05 -10.51 7.44
C VAL A 128 64.43 -9.05 7.14
N ASP A 129 65.02 -8.33 8.09
CA ASP A 129 65.44 -6.94 7.86
C ASP A 129 66.46 -6.82 6.72
N SER A 130 67.50 -7.67 6.75
CA SER A 130 68.55 -7.67 5.73
C SER A 130 68.00 -8.03 4.35
N ILE A 131 67.15 -9.05 4.27
CA ILE A 131 66.56 -9.47 3.00
C ILE A 131 65.64 -8.40 2.45
N ASN A 132 64.78 -7.81 3.26
CA ASN A 132 63.90 -6.71 2.84
C ASN A 132 64.70 -5.49 2.35
N ARG A 133 65.84 -5.21 2.97
CA ARG A 133 66.72 -4.09 2.61
C ARG A 133 67.44 -4.28 1.28
N TYR A 134 67.97 -5.48 1.02
CA TYR A 134 68.82 -5.73 -0.16
C TYR A 134 68.11 -6.48 -1.30
N TRP A 135 66.99 -7.15 -1.01
CA TRP A 135 66.12 -7.82 -1.97
C TRP A 135 64.66 -7.43 -1.70
N THR A 136 64.32 -6.17 -1.94
CA THR A 136 62.99 -5.60 -1.66
C THR A 136 61.83 -6.36 -2.33
N SER A 137 62.04 -6.93 -3.52
CA SER A 137 61.03 -7.75 -4.23
C SER A 137 60.88 -9.17 -3.67
N PHE A 138 61.68 -9.58 -2.68
CA PHE A 138 61.70 -10.96 -2.19
C PHE A 138 60.31 -11.43 -1.75
N LEU A 139 59.60 -10.62 -0.94
CA LEU A 139 58.28 -11.00 -0.43
C LEU A 139 57.25 -11.22 -1.55
N SER A 140 57.25 -10.36 -2.57
CA SER A 140 56.35 -10.50 -3.73
C SER A 140 56.72 -11.69 -4.62
N GLU A 141 57.99 -12.08 -4.64
CA GLU A 141 58.46 -13.27 -5.35
C GLU A 141 58.11 -14.57 -4.61
N ILE A 142 58.06 -14.58 -3.27
CA ILE A 142 57.75 -15.79 -2.49
C ILE A 142 56.27 -15.99 -2.20
N ILE A 143 55.44 -14.95 -2.26
CA ILE A 143 54.04 -15.05 -1.81
C ILE A 143 53.24 -16.14 -2.56
N ASN A 144 53.52 -16.32 -3.86
CA ASN A 144 52.86 -17.30 -4.73
C ASN A 144 53.68 -18.59 -4.94
N ARG A 145 54.82 -18.73 -4.25
CA ARG A 145 55.69 -19.90 -4.34
C ARG A 145 55.24 -21.00 -3.39
N ASN A 146 55.45 -22.25 -3.78
CA ASN A 146 55.06 -23.42 -2.97
C ASN A 146 56.16 -23.84 -2.00
N GLU A 147 57.38 -23.33 -2.20
CA GLU A 147 58.55 -23.57 -1.37
C GLU A 147 58.26 -23.13 0.08
N PHE A 148 57.66 -21.94 0.26
CA PHE A 148 57.28 -21.42 1.57
C PHE A 148 55.86 -21.83 1.95
N SER A 149 55.69 -22.30 3.18
CA SER A 149 54.35 -22.55 3.74
C SER A 149 53.62 -21.24 4.02
N TYR A 150 52.29 -21.32 4.18
CA TYR A 150 51.48 -20.18 4.59
C TYR A 150 51.99 -19.55 5.90
N GLU A 151 52.26 -20.38 6.92
CA GLU A 151 52.76 -19.92 8.22
C GLU A 151 54.12 -19.22 8.10
N GLN A 152 55.03 -19.71 7.25
CA GLN A 152 56.32 -19.06 7.01
C GLN A 152 56.16 -17.69 6.34
N LYS A 153 55.29 -17.58 5.33
CA LYS A 153 54.99 -16.31 4.65
C LYS A 153 54.39 -15.31 5.63
N LYS A 154 53.43 -15.76 6.44
CA LYS A 154 52.77 -14.95 7.45
C LYS A 154 53.76 -14.48 8.53
N GLU A 155 54.60 -15.37 9.04
CA GLU A 155 55.63 -15.03 10.01
C GLU A 155 56.64 -14.02 9.44
N TYR A 156 57.06 -14.18 8.18
CA TYR A 156 57.91 -13.20 7.50
C TYR A 156 57.26 -11.80 7.44
N ILE A 157 55.96 -11.74 7.08
CA ILE A 157 55.20 -10.49 7.07
C ILE A 157 55.13 -9.89 8.49
N LEU A 158 54.81 -10.69 9.51
CA LEU A 158 54.71 -10.22 10.89
C LEU A 158 56.05 -9.67 11.39
N ILE A 159 57.16 -10.34 11.10
CA ILE A 159 58.50 -9.84 11.47
C ILE A 159 58.80 -8.53 10.75
N THR A 160 58.43 -8.43 9.47
CA THR A 160 58.56 -7.18 8.71
C THR A 160 57.82 -6.03 9.39
N LEU A 161 56.54 -6.22 9.75
CA LEU A 161 55.73 -5.20 10.44
C LEU A 161 56.23 -4.91 11.87
N TYR A 162 56.76 -5.92 12.57
CA TYR A 162 57.17 -5.77 13.96
C TYR A 162 58.56 -5.18 14.15
N TYR A 163 59.47 -5.29 13.19
CA TYR A 163 60.88 -5.01 13.44
C TYR A 163 61.61 -4.24 12.34
N CYS A 164 61.09 -4.16 11.11
CA CYS A 164 61.69 -3.32 10.08
C CYS A 164 61.31 -1.84 10.26
N ASP A 165 62.19 -0.96 9.82
CA ASP A 165 61.93 0.48 9.77
C ASP A 165 60.86 0.83 8.73
N ASN A 166 60.12 1.92 8.96
CA ASN A 166 59.01 2.33 8.09
C ASN A 166 59.44 2.49 6.62
N GLU A 167 60.64 3.02 6.35
CA GLU A 167 61.17 3.17 4.99
C GLU A 167 61.27 1.82 4.25
N ILE A 168 61.69 0.77 4.95
CA ILE A 168 61.80 -0.58 4.38
C ILE A 168 60.40 -1.13 4.12
N VAL A 169 59.48 -0.99 5.09
CA VAL A 169 58.10 -1.45 4.95
C VAL A 169 57.42 -0.76 3.77
N ASP A 170 57.65 0.55 3.59
CA ASP A 170 57.10 1.33 2.48
C ASP A 170 57.67 0.88 1.13
N ASN A 171 58.96 0.58 1.07
CA ASN A 171 59.60 0.04 -0.13
C ASN A 171 59.03 -1.35 -0.52
N ILE A 172 58.74 -2.21 0.46
CA ILE A 172 58.06 -3.50 0.22
C ILE A 172 56.61 -3.29 -0.21
N ASN A 173 55.93 -2.31 0.38
CA ASN A 173 54.55 -1.96 0.05
C ASN A 173 54.41 -1.18 -1.26
N ASN A 174 55.40 -1.24 -2.15
CA ASN A 174 55.30 -0.66 -3.49
C ASN A 174 54.03 -1.18 -4.21
N ASP A 175 53.33 -0.29 -4.91
CA ASP A 175 52.02 -0.55 -5.54
C ASP A 175 50.92 -1.12 -4.60
N ASN A 176 51.06 -0.87 -3.29
CA ASN A 176 50.24 -1.40 -2.21
C ASN A 176 50.24 -2.94 -2.15
N PHE A 177 51.34 -3.59 -2.57
CA PHE A 177 51.45 -5.05 -2.59
C PHE A 177 51.20 -5.64 -1.20
N LEU A 178 51.96 -5.20 -0.20
CA LEU A 178 51.89 -5.71 1.18
C LEU A 178 50.51 -5.47 1.78
N SER A 179 49.97 -4.25 1.66
CA SER A 179 48.64 -3.90 2.15
C SER A 179 47.56 -4.78 1.52
N LYS A 180 47.59 -5.01 0.19
CA LYS A 180 46.63 -5.85 -0.52
C LYS A 180 46.74 -7.32 -0.11
N THR A 181 47.96 -7.82 0.08
CA THR A 181 48.21 -9.20 0.52
C THR A 181 47.61 -9.44 1.90
N ILE A 182 47.89 -8.56 2.86
CA ILE A 182 47.34 -8.65 4.22
C ILE A 182 45.82 -8.51 4.21
N ALA A 183 45.30 -7.48 3.54
CA ALA A 183 43.87 -7.21 3.48
C ALA A 183 43.04 -8.35 2.87
N SER A 184 43.65 -9.15 1.98
CA SER A 184 42.95 -10.23 1.27
C SER A 184 43.08 -11.59 1.94
N ASP A 185 43.82 -11.71 3.05
CA ASP A 185 44.00 -12.97 3.79
C ASP A 185 43.03 -13.03 5.00
N PRO A 186 41.97 -13.86 4.94
CA PRO A 186 40.99 -13.96 6.02
C PRO A 186 41.58 -14.47 7.34
N LYS A 187 42.67 -15.24 7.28
CA LYS A 187 43.30 -15.90 8.43
C LYS A 187 44.48 -15.11 8.99
N PHE A 188 44.76 -13.92 8.45
CA PHE A 188 45.92 -13.13 8.85
C PHE A 188 45.93 -12.81 10.35
N LEU A 189 44.75 -12.60 10.95
CA LEU A 189 44.62 -12.27 12.37
C LEU A 189 44.82 -13.45 13.33
N LYS A 190 44.98 -14.68 12.82
CA LYS A 190 45.32 -15.86 13.63
C LYS A 190 46.74 -15.77 14.17
N ILE A 191 46.95 -15.05 15.26
CA ILE A 191 48.25 -14.78 15.86
C ILE A 191 48.16 -15.14 17.34
N LYS A 192 49.07 -16.00 17.84
CA LYS A 192 48.99 -16.49 19.23
C LYS A 192 49.18 -15.39 20.29
N THR A 193 50.06 -14.43 20.01
CA THR A 193 50.42 -13.34 20.93
C THR A 193 50.72 -12.07 20.12
N PRO A 194 49.68 -11.39 19.59
CA PRO A 194 49.87 -10.21 18.77
C PRO A 194 50.35 -9.01 19.60
N LYS A 195 51.24 -8.18 19.05
CA LYS A 195 51.50 -6.84 19.59
C LYS A 195 50.45 -5.89 19.02
N VAL A 196 49.26 -5.91 19.60
CA VAL A 196 48.03 -5.28 19.06
C VAL A 196 48.28 -3.83 18.65
N GLU A 197 48.74 -2.97 19.56
CA GLU A 197 48.98 -1.54 19.28
C GLU A 197 49.89 -1.33 18.07
N LYS A 198 51.02 -2.06 18.03
CA LYS A 198 51.97 -1.96 16.91
C LYS A 198 51.38 -2.41 15.58
N LEU A 199 50.58 -3.48 15.56
CA LEU A 199 49.92 -3.93 14.34
C LEU A 199 48.88 -2.91 13.87
N ILE A 200 48.10 -2.34 14.79
CA ILE A 200 47.07 -1.35 14.47
C ILE A 200 47.68 -0.07 13.91
N ASP A 201 48.79 0.40 14.49
CA ASP A 201 49.55 1.55 13.98
C ASP A 201 50.02 1.29 12.54
N GLU A 202 50.62 0.12 12.28
CA GLU A 202 51.08 -0.25 10.94
C GLU A 202 49.93 -0.45 9.96
N PHE A 203 48.84 -1.10 10.35
CA PHE A 203 47.66 -1.28 9.51
C PHE A 203 47.03 0.06 9.14
N SER A 204 46.97 0.99 10.10
CA SER A 204 46.46 2.35 9.87
C SER A 204 47.38 3.14 8.93
N ARG A 205 48.69 3.09 9.16
CA ARG A 205 49.71 3.77 8.35
C ARG A 205 49.72 3.27 6.91
N LEU A 206 49.56 1.95 6.72
CA LEU A 206 49.50 1.28 5.43
C LEU A 206 48.09 1.30 4.79
N ASN A 207 47.13 1.96 5.44
CA ASN A 207 45.72 2.06 5.04
C ASN A 207 45.09 0.70 4.69
N ILE A 208 45.35 -0.30 5.53
CA ILE A 208 44.84 -1.66 5.36
C ILE A 208 43.37 -1.68 5.79
N LYS A 209 42.52 -2.17 4.89
CA LYS A 209 41.11 -2.49 5.15
C LYS A 209 40.88 -3.96 4.82
N PHE A 210 40.73 -4.79 5.85
CA PHE A 210 40.51 -6.23 5.67
C PHE A 210 39.23 -6.50 4.88
N LYS A 211 39.35 -7.28 3.80
CA LYS A 211 38.21 -7.61 2.93
C LYS A 211 37.29 -8.63 3.57
N CYS A 212 37.88 -9.62 4.23
CA CYS A 212 37.20 -10.69 4.94
C CYS A 212 38.04 -11.05 6.17
N ILE A 213 37.37 -11.41 7.26
CA ILE A 213 38.01 -11.74 8.53
C ILE A 213 37.42 -13.06 9.02
N ASP A 214 38.27 -14.06 9.27
CA ASP A 214 37.89 -15.31 9.92
C ASP A 214 37.87 -15.10 11.44
N TYR A 215 36.72 -14.70 11.99
CA TYR A 215 36.60 -14.41 13.44
C TYR A 215 36.99 -15.60 14.31
N GLU A 216 36.65 -16.83 13.92
CA GLU A 216 36.86 -18.03 14.74
C GLU A 216 38.34 -18.30 14.99
N GLU A 217 39.18 -18.13 13.96
CA GLU A 217 40.63 -18.32 14.09
C GLU A 217 41.37 -17.04 14.55
N SER A 218 40.71 -15.89 14.53
CA SER A 218 41.31 -14.59 14.89
C SER A 218 41.56 -14.44 16.39
N ASP A 219 42.65 -13.74 16.73
CA ASP A 219 42.84 -13.20 18.07
C ASP A 219 41.75 -12.15 18.39
N LYS A 220 41.13 -12.25 19.57
CA LYS A 220 39.94 -11.46 19.92
C LYS A 220 40.27 -10.01 20.26
N ASP A 221 41.40 -9.77 20.92
CA ASP A 221 41.84 -8.41 21.26
C ASP A 221 42.26 -7.65 19.98
N LEU A 222 42.93 -8.33 19.05
CA LEU A 222 43.27 -7.76 17.75
C LEU A 222 42.02 -7.49 16.88
N PHE A 223 41.05 -8.40 16.89
CA PHE A 223 39.78 -8.22 16.20
C PHE A 223 39.01 -7.00 16.72
N GLU A 224 38.88 -6.88 18.04
CA GLU A 224 38.25 -5.72 18.69
C GLU A 224 38.96 -4.42 18.29
N ALA A 225 40.30 -4.40 18.31
CA ALA A 225 41.06 -3.23 17.90
C ALA A 225 40.84 -2.87 16.41
N ILE A 226 40.73 -3.86 15.53
CA ILE A 226 40.38 -3.64 14.11
C ILE A 226 39.00 -3.00 13.96
N TYR A 227 38.03 -3.46 14.76
CA TYR A 227 36.69 -2.86 14.81
C TYR A 227 36.76 -1.40 15.28
N GLN A 228 37.44 -1.14 16.41
CA GLN A 228 37.55 0.20 17.01
C GLN A 228 38.21 1.22 16.07
N HIS A 229 39.18 0.78 15.27
CA HIS A 229 39.90 1.62 14.30
C HIS A 229 39.29 1.57 12.88
N LYS A 230 38.12 0.95 12.70
CA LYS A 230 37.43 0.81 11.40
C LYS A 230 38.32 0.21 10.30
N LEU A 231 39.21 -0.74 10.63
CA LEU A 231 40.22 -1.31 9.72
C LEU A 231 39.70 -2.46 8.84
N TYR A 232 38.40 -2.51 8.58
CA TYR A 232 37.75 -3.49 7.70
C TYR A 232 37.11 -2.78 6.51
N GLN A 233 36.95 -3.49 5.40
CA GLN A 233 36.27 -2.96 4.22
C GLN A 233 34.78 -2.81 4.52
N PHE A 234 34.21 -1.69 4.11
CA PHE A 234 32.79 -1.40 4.30
C PHE A 234 31.94 -2.22 3.31
N THR A 235 31.64 -3.47 3.67
CA THR A 235 30.81 -4.43 2.92
C THR A 235 29.75 -5.06 3.82
N PHE A 236 28.74 -5.70 3.24
CA PHE A 236 27.66 -6.34 4.00
C PHE A 236 28.18 -7.44 4.92
N GLU A 237 29.15 -8.24 4.46
CA GLU A 237 29.73 -9.35 5.22
C GLU A 237 30.44 -8.85 6.47
N ASN A 238 31.25 -7.79 6.34
CA ASN A 238 31.97 -7.23 7.49
C ASN A 238 31.03 -6.50 8.45
N ILE A 239 30.02 -5.77 7.96
CA ILE A 239 28.99 -5.17 8.83
C ILE A 239 28.26 -6.26 9.60
N SER A 240 27.86 -7.34 8.92
CA SER A 240 27.22 -8.50 9.54
C SER A 240 28.12 -9.14 10.59
N LEU A 241 29.41 -9.31 10.29
CA LEU A 241 30.38 -9.85 11.24
C LEU A 241 30.49 -9.01 12.53
N MET A 242 30.47 -7.67 12.41
CA MET A 242 30.45 -6.79 13.57
C MET A 242 29.14 -6.93 14.36
N LEU A 243 28.00 -7.01 13.67
CA LEU A 243 26.71 -7.21 14.34
C LEU A 243 26.65 -8.58 15.05
N GLU A 244 27.20 -9.63 14.46
CA GLU A 244 27.22 -10.98 15.03
C GLU A 244 28.10 -11.06 16.28
N HIS A 245 29.31 -10.51 16.25
CA HIS A 245 30.31 -10.75 17.30
C HIS A 245 30.55 -9.59 18.26
N ILE A 246 30.35 -8.33 17.84
CA ILE A 246 30.48 -7.15 18.71
C ILE A 246 29.14 -6.83 19.37
N PHE A 247 28.07 -6.82 18.57
CA PHE A 247 26.71 -6.53 19.07
C PHE A 247 25.99 -7.79 19.58
N ASN A 248 26.60 -8.97 19.42
CA ASN A 248 26.09 -10.26 19.85
C ASN A 248 24.69 -10.59 19.27
N ILE A 249 24.45 -10.23 18.00
CA ILE A 249 23.20 -10.51 17.31
C ILE A 249 23.28 -11.88 16.63
N GLN A 250 22.54 -12.86 17.17
CA GLN A 250 22.59 -14.24 16.68
C GLN A 250 21.63 -14.51 15.51
N ASN A 251 20.62 -13.67 15.33
CA ASN A 251 19.60 -13.88 14.31
C ASN A 251 20.03 -13.24 12.97
N LYS A 252 20.34 -14.08 11.99
CA LYS A 252 20.73 -13.65 10.64
C LYS A 252 19.62 -12.90 9.90
N ASP A 253 18.36 -13.25 10.13
CA ASP A 253 17.22 -12.54 9.52
C ASP A 253 17.10 -11.11 10.09
N ASP A 254 17.38 -10.92 11.38
CA ASP A 254 17.40 -9.58 11.97
C ASP A 254 18.55 -8.75 11.40
N ILE A 255 19.73 -9.34 11.20
CA ILE A 255 20.87 -8.67 10.55
C ILE A 255 20.54 -8.28 9.11
N GLN A 256 19.87 -9.16 8.37
CA GLN A 256 19.53 -8.91 6.98
C GLN A 256 18.42 -7.87 6.82
N TYR A 257 17.33 -8.01 7.57
CA TYR A 257 16.10 -7.23 7.35
C TYR A 257 15.95 -6.03 8.29
N LYS A 258 16.69 -5.97 9.41
CA LYS A 258 16.63 -4.89 10.41
C LYS A 258 18.00 -4.25 10.67
N ASN A 259 18.89 -4.31 9.68
CA ASN A 259 20.31 -3.95 9.84
C ASN A 259 20.51 -2.56 10.49
N TYR A 260 19.83 -1.53 9.96
CA TYR A 260 20.01 -0.17 10.48
C TYR A 260 19.41 0.00 11.86
N SER A 261 18.32 -0.73 12.16
CA SER A 261 17.70 -0.75 13.49
C SER A 261 18.63 -1.30 14.57
N LEU A 262 19.44 -2.31 14.23
CA LEU A 262 20.44 -2.86 15.14
C LEU A 262 21.55 -1.83 15.40
N ILE A 263 22.02 -1.17 14.34
CA ILE A 263 23.10 -0.17 14.41
C ILE A 263 22.67 1.07 15.21
N VAL A 264 21.48 1.63 14.94
CA VAL A 264 20.94 2.81 15.67
C VAL A 264 20.50 2.48 17.10
N GLY A 265 20.44 1.19 17.44
CA GLY A 265 20.23 0.70 18.80
C GLY A 265 21.37 1.06 19.74
N ASP A 266 22.58 1.22 19.21
CA ASP A 266 23.77 1.69 19.92
C ASP A 266 24.44 2.88 19.19
N PRO A 267 23.97 4.11 19.43
CA PRO A 267 24.50 5.31 18.79
C PRO A 267 25.94 5.67 19.19
N GLU A 268 26.48 5.09 20.27
CA GLU A 268 27.85 5.34 20.73
C GLU A 268 28.86 4.36 20.08
N SER A 269 28.36 3.34 19.38
CA SER A 269 29.18 2.33 18.72
C SER A 269 30.02 2.89 17.56
N LYS A 270 31.20 2.27 17.36
CA LYS A 270 32.07 2.58 16.21
C LYS A 270 31.46 2.19 14.87
N LEU A 271 30.61 1.16 14.85
CA LEU A 271 29.83 0.83 13.66
C LEU A 271 28.87 1.95 13.28
N PHE A 272 28.12 2.52 14.24
CA PHE A 272 27.22 3.64 13.98
C PHE A 272 27.97 4.85 13.44
N GLU A 273 29.12 5.18 14.04
CA GLU A 273 30.01 6.25 13.56
C GLU A 273 30.45 6.00 12.11
N TYR A 274 30.90 4.78 11.80
CA TYR A 274 31.38 4.43 10.45
C TYR A 274 30.25 4.47 9.41
N VAL A 275 29.05 4.01 9.78
CA VAL A 275 27.86 4.05 8.93
C VAL A 275 27.41 5.49 8.69
N ASN A 276 27.38 6.34 9.71
CA ASN A 276 26.94 7.73 9.56
C ASN A 276 27.89 8.54 8.67
N GLU A 277 29.20 8.30 8.74
CA GLU A 277 30.19 8.90 7.84
C GLU A 277 30.01 8.48 6.37
N ASN A 278 29.46 7.29 6.12
CA ASN A 278 29.35 6.67 4.80
C ASN A 278 27.91 6.26 4.45
N VAL A 279 26.91 7.01 4.96
CA VAL A 279 25.51 6.57 4.99
C VAL A 279 24.93 6.27 3.60
N ASP A 280 25.36 7.01 2.58
CA ASP A 280 24.90 6.81 1.21
C ASP A 280 25.46 5.52 0.57
N GLN A 281 26.71 5.17 0.89
CA GLN A 281 27.33 3.90 0.51
C GLN A 281 26.69 2.74 1.30
N TYR A 282 26.46 2.93 2.59
CA TYR A 282 25.75 1.98 3.44
C TYR A 282 24.39 1.61 2.84
N MET A 283 23.63 2.61 2.38
CA MET A 283 22.33 2.35 1.75
C MET A 283 22.45 1.49 0.50
N THR A 284 23.46 1.71 -0.36
CA THR A 284 23.72 0.81 -1.50
C THR A 284 23.94 -0.63 -1.04
N ILE A 285 24.81 -0.82 -0.04
CA ILE A 285 25.16 -2.14 0.50
C ILE A 285 23.91 -2.86 1.01
N ILE A 286 23.07 -2.19 1.82
CA ILE A 286 21.87 -2.81 2.37
C ILE A 286 20.84 -3.11 1.28
N LEU A 287 20.61 -2.18 0.35
CA LEU A 287 19.63 -2.39 -0.73
C LEU A 287 20.00 -3.55 -1.66
N GLU A 288 21.29 -3.85 -1.82
CA GLU A 288 21.78 -4.99 -2.60
C GLU A 288 21.68 -6.34 -1.85
N ASN A 289 21.60 -6.32 -0.51
CA ASN A 289 21.69 -7.52 0.33
C ASN A 289 20.42 -7.81 1.16
N CYS A 290 19.44 -6.91 1.18
CA CYS A 290 18.20 -7.05 1.97
C CYS A 290 17.17 -8.04 1.40
N GLY A 291 17.40 -8.63 0.22
CA GLY A 291 16.46 -9.58 -0.38
C GLY A 291 15.07 -8.97 -0.64
N ASP A 292 15.04 -7.71 -1.08
CA ASP A 292 13.84 -6.91 -1.37
C ASP A 292 12.89 -6.73 -0.16
N THR A 293 13.36 -6.95 1.07
CA THR A 293 12.57 -6.83 2.30
C THR A 293 13.33 -6.07 3.38
N ILE A 294 12.68 -5.08 4.01
CA ILE A 294 13.22 -4.32 5.13
C ILE A 294 12.15 -4.20 6.23
N THR A 295 12.51 -4.54 7.46
CA THR A 295 11.63 -4.52 8.65
C THR A 295 12.17 -3.62 9.75
N ASP A 296 12.97 -2.61 9.36
CA ASP A 296 13.54 -1.63 10.27
C ASP A 296 12.46 -0.95 11.14
N ILE A 297 12.78 -0.68 12.41
CA ILE A 297 11.86 -0.05 13.35
C ILE A 297 11.57 1.41 12.96
N PRO A 298 10.44 2.01 13.41
CA PRO A 298 10.07 3.37 13.01
C PRO A 298 11.14 4.45 13.25
N LYS A 299 11.96 4.32 14.31
CA LYS A 299 13.08 5.23 14.56
C LYS A 299 14.11 5.18 13.42
N ALA A 300 14.54 3.98 13.04
CA ALA A 300 15.51 3.74 11.97
C ALA A 300 14.99 4.28 10.63
N VAL A 301 13.74 3.95 10.27
CA VAL A 301 13.09 4.45 9.05
C VAL A 301 13.10 5.97 8.98
N ARG A 302 12.73 6.65 10.08
CA ARG A 302 12.71 8.11 10.15
C ARG A 302 14.09 8.74 9.97
N GLU A 303 15.12 8.14 10.55
CA GLU A 303 16.48 8.67 10.42
C GLU A 303 16.98 8.54 8.98
N LEU A 304 16.77 7.40 8.33
CA LEU A 304 17.19 7.18 6.94
C LEU A 304 16.38 8.03 5.94
N ILE A 305 15.04 8.02 6.01
CA ILE A 305 14.20 8.72 5.03
C ILE A 305 14.42 10.24 5.07
N ASN A 306 14.74 10.79 6.24
CA ASN A 306 14.98 12.21 6.44
C ASN A 306 16.45 12.62 6.27
N ASN A 307 17.35 11.68 6.01
CA ASN A 307 18.77 11.98 5.84
C ASN A 307 19.05 12.52 4.45
N LYS A 308 19.43 13.80 4.38
CA LYS A 308 19.74 14.51 3.13
C LYS A 308 21.05 14.05 2.47
N ASN A 309 21.90 13.34 3.19
CA ASN A 309 23.14 12.77 2.66
C ASN A 309 22.89 11.51 1.83
N ILE A 310 21.66 10.96 1.85
CA ILE A 310 21.28 9.79 1.05
C ILE A 310 20.54 10.25 -0.21
N GLU A 311 20.99 9.76 -1.37
CA GLU A 311 20.37 10.06 -2.64
C GLU A 311 18.88 9.67 -2.69
N ILE A 312 18.06 10.51 -3.33
CA ILE A 312 16.60 10.31 -3.45
C ILE A 312 16.23 8.93 -4.02
N PRO A 313 16.86 8.43 -5.12
CA PRO A 313 16.54 7.11 -5.65
C PRO A 313 16.77 5.96 -4.66
N LYS A 314 17.81 6.06 -3.82
CA LYS A 314 18.10 5.04 -2.79
C LYS A 314 17.07 5.08 -1.67
N ARG A 315 16.68 6.27 -1.22
CA ARG A 315 15.58 6.45 -0.25
C ARG A 315 14.25 5.92 -0.80
N ALA A 316 13.96 6.15 -2.09
CA ALA A 316 12.76 5.61 -2.73
C ALA A 316 12.78 4.08 -2.76
N LYS A 317 13.89 3.48 -3.21
CA LYS A 317 14.05 2.02 -3.23
C LYS A 317 13.98 1.39 -1.84
N TYR A 318 14.50 2.07 -0.81
CA TYR A 318 14.34 1.65 0.58
C TYR A 318 12.87 1.56 0.99
N VAL A 319 12.08 2.58 0.65
CA VAL A 319 10.62 2.60 0.93
C VAL A 319 9.89 1.51 0.14
N GLU A 320 10.35 1.17 -1.07
CA GLU A 320 9.76 0.07 -1.85
C GLU A 320 9.90 -1.30 -1.18
N PHE A 321 10.99 -1.53 -0.45
CA PHE A 321 11.27 -2.78 0.27
C PHE A 321 10.77 -2.77 1.73
N LEU A 322 10.47 -1.59 2.27
CA LEU A 322 10.04 -1.42 3.64
C LEU A 322 8.67 -2.08 3.91
N GLN A 323 8.57 -2.78 5.03
CA GLN A 323 7.34 -3.41 5.54
C GLN A 323 6.80 -2.72 6.80
N THR A 324 7.60 -1.86 7.43
CA THR A 324 7.23 -1.22 8.69
C THR A 324 6.33 -0.01 8.46
N GLN A 325 5.16 -0.04 9.09
CA GLN A 325 4.22 1.06 9.08
C GLN A 325 4.62 2.15 10.10
N LEU A 326 4.57 3.42 9.70
CA LEU A 326 4.77 4.57 10.57
C LEU A 326 3.43 5.08 11.13
N GLU A 327 3.48 5.61 12.35
CA GLU A 327 2.30 6.17 13.02
C GLU A 327 1.84 7.48 12.37
N LEU A 328 2.77 8.40 12.10
CA LEU A 328 2.47 9.76 11.68
C LEU A 328 3.16 10.08 10.36
N LEU A 329 2.40 10.57 9.38
CA LEU A 329 2.92 10.99 8.08
C LEU A 329 3.91 12.16 8.19
N GLN A 330 3.68 13.07 9.13
CA GLN A 330 4.54 14.24 9.39
C GLN A 330 5.96 13.86 9.85
N ASP A 331 6.19 12.61 10.26
CA ASP A 331 7.52 12.12 10.59
C ASP A 331 8.44 12.06 9.36
N ILE A 332 7.86 12.10 8.15
CA ILE A 332 8.56 12.18 6.87
C ILE A 332 8.65 13.66 6.46
N LYS A 333 9.83 14.25 6.61
CA LYS A 333 10.08 15.68 6.36
C LYS A 333 10.06 16.04 4.87
N ASP A 334 10.41 15.09 4.01
CA ASP A 334 10.43 15.27 2.57
C ASP A 334 9.07 14.84 1.97
N ILE A 335 8.22 15.84 1.71
CA ILE A 335 6.82 15.69 1.27
C ILE A 335 6.71 14.85 -0.02
N ASN A 336 7.76 14.81 -0.84
CA ASN A 336 7.76 14.04 -2.09
C ASN A 336 7.60 12.52 -1.86
N PHE A 337 7.94 12.03 -0.66
CA PHE A 337 7.76 10.62 -0.31
C PHE A 337 6.37 10.28 0.21
N TRP A 338 5.52 11.26 0.55
CA TRP A 338 4.21 11.01 1.15
C TRP A 338 3.32 10.13 0.27
N ASP A 339 3.31 10.38 -1.03
CA ASP A 339 2.59 9.56 -2.01
C ASP A 339 3.03 8.10 -1.96
N LEU A 340 4.33 7.86 -2.01
CA LEU A 340 4.91 6.52 -2.01
C LEU A 340 4.56 5.78 -0.71
N PHE A 341 4.65 6.45 0.43
CA PHE A 341 4.29 5.89 1.73
C PHE A 341 2.81 5.53 1.83
N LEU A 342 1.91 6.37 1.34
CA LEU A 342 0.47 6.10 1.33
C LEU A 342 0.12 4.96 0.36
N GLN A 343 0.67 4.97 -0.86
CA GLN A 343 0.43 3.93 -1.86
C GLN A 343 0.90 2.55 -1.40
N LYS A 344 2.01 2.49 -0.64
CA LYS A 344 2.53 1.25 -0.06
C LYS A 344 1.86 0.84 1.24
N GLY A 345 0.90 1.62 1.76
CA GLY A 345 0.24 1.32 3.04
C GLY A 345 1.16 1.46 4.25
N LEU A 346 2.26 2.19 4.14
CA LEU A 346 3.30 2.34 5.16
C LEU A 346 2.98 3.42 6.20
N ILE A 347 1.76 3.96 6.21
CA ILE A 347 1.28 4.94 7.17
C ILE A 347 0.01 4.41 7.83
N LYS A 348 -0.11 4.54 9.15
CA LYS A 348 -1.32 4.15 9.87
C LYS A 348 -2.51 4.99 9.47
N TYR A 349 -3.66 4.32 9.33
CA TYR A 349 -4.92 5.00 9.07
C TYR A 349 -5.35 5.84 10.27
N SER A 350 -5.34 7.16 10.08
CA SER A 350 -5.78 8.12 11.09
C SER A 350 -6.24 9.43 10.45
N GLU A 351 -7.13 10.12 11.14
CA GLU A 351 -7.68 11.42 10.75
C GLU A 351 -6.55 12.45 10.62
N ILE A 352 -5.58 12.44 11.55
CA ILE A 352 -4.43 13.35 11.48
C ILE A 352 -3.57 13.11 10.24
N ASN A 353 -3.36 11.87 9.80
CA ASN A 353 -2.57 11.59 8.60
C ASN A 353 -3.31 12.00 7.32
N ILE A 354 -4.64 11.80 7.28
CA ILE A 354 -5.50 12.24 6.17
C ILE A 354 -5.45 13.77 6.04
N LEU A 355 -5.70 14.46 7.15
CA LEU A 355 -5.71 15.94 7.18
C LEU A 355 -4.33 16.51 6.87
N GLN A 356 -3.26 15.94 7.44
CA GLN A 356 -1.90 16.38 7.14
C GLN A 356 -1.59 16.23 5.65
N TYR A 357 -1.89 15.08 5.04
CA TYR A 357 -1.72 14.91 3.60
C TYR A 357 -2.52 15.95 2.82
N TYR A 358 -3.83 16.05 3.07
CA TYR A 358 -4.72 16.97 2.35
C TYR A 358 -4.20 18.42 2.36
N PHE A 359 -3.88 18.95 3.54
CA PHE A 359 -3.51 20.36 3.70
C PHE A 359 -2.04 20.68 3.42
N LYS A 360 -1.11 19.74 3.61
CA LYS A 360 0.34 20.02 3.53
C LYS A 360 1.01 19.45 2.28
N SER A 361 0.41 18.49 1.59
CA SER A 361 0.99 17.91 0.36
C SER A 361 0.89 18.83 -0.86
N SER A 362 0.09 19.91 -0.79
CA SER A 362 -0.35 20.74 -1.92
C SER A 362 -1.21 20.03 -2.98
N LYS A 363 -1.64 18.79 -2.71
CA LYS A 363 -2.42 17.96 -3.66
C LYS A 363 -3.91 17.88 -3.34
N GLY A 364 -4.34 18.33 -2.15
CA GLY A 364 -5.73 18.24 -1.72
C GLY A 364 -6.25 16.81 -1.72
N LEU A 365 -7.52 16.65 -2.11
CA LEU A 365 -8.20 15.35 -2.18
C LEU A 365 -7.93 14.67 -3.54
N ASN A 366 -6.73 14.14 -3.71
CA ASN A 366 -6.34 13.40 -4.93
C ASN A 366 -6.61 11.89 -4.82
N ASP A 367 -6.45 11.16 -5.93
CA ASP A 367 -6.71 9.71 -5.99
C ASP A 367 -5.92 8.89 -4.96
N ILE A 368 -4.69 9.32 -4.63
CA ILE A 368 -3.86 8.63 -3.62
C ILE A 368 -4.50 8.76 -2.23
N LEU A 369 -4.92 9.98 -1.86
CA LEU A 369 -5.61 10.19 -0.58
C LEU A 369 -6.96 9.48 -0.56
N ILE A 370 -7.72 9.54 -1.64
CA ILE A 370 -9.02 8.87 -1.76
C ILE A 370 -8.87 7.36 -1.56
N ASN A 371 -7.88 6.74 -2.23
CA ASN A 371 -7.59 5.32 -2.05
C ASN A 371 -7.18 4.99 -0.61
N PHE A 372 -6.40 5.88 0.03
CA PHE A 372 -6.05 5.72 1.43
C PHE A 372 -7.29 5.80 2.34
N ILE A 373 -8.17 6.79 2.14
CA ILE A 373 -9.43 6.97 2.90
C ILE A 373 -10.34 5.75 2.73
N ASN A 374 -10.51 5.27 1.50
CA ASN A 374 -11.35 4.12 1.14
C ASN A 374 -10.76 2.78 1.63
N GLY A 375 -9.44 2.69 1.84
CA GLY A 375 -8.75 1.45 2.20
C GLY A 375 -8.98 0.95 3.63
N SER A 376 -9.81 1.62 4.44
CA SER A 376 -10.10 1.24 5.82
C SER A 376 -11.59 1.30 6.11
N ASN A 377 -12.11 0.37 6.89
CA ASN A 377 -13.52 0.36 7.30
C ASN A 377 -13.81 1.22 8.53
N ARG A 378 -12.80 1.86 9.13
CA ARG A 378 -12.96 2.68 10.34
C ARG A 378 -13.64 4.02 10.04
N GLU A 379 -14.68 4.38 10.77
CA GLU A 379 -15.27 5.73 10.71
C GLU A 379 -14.26 6.80 11.14
N LEU A 380 -14.24 7.90 10.38
CA LEU A 380 -13.46 9.09 10.67
C LEU A 380 -14.21 9.94 11.68
N LYS A 381 -13.48 10.45 12.67
CA LYS A 381 -14.00 11.41 13.64
C LYS A 381 -13.40 12.78 13.36
N LEU A 382 -14.17 13.65 12.72
CA LEU A 382 -13.71 14.95 12.26
C LEU A 382 -14.42 16.05 13.05
N SER A 383 -13.67 17.05 13.46
CA SER A 383 -14.23 18.23 14.10
C SER A 383 -13.83 19.45 13.31
N LEU A 384 -14.83 20.19 12.82
CA LEU A 384 -14.66 21.48 12.14
C LEU A 384 -13.74 22.42 12.93
N ASN A 385 -14.02 22.57 14.23
CA ASN A 385 -13.24 23.44 15.11
C ASN A 385 -11.79 22.97 15.26
N GLU A 386 -11.56 21.66 15.38
CA GLU A 386 -10.19 21.14 15.47
C GLU A 386 -9.42 21.31 14.16
N ILE A 387 -10.07 21.09 13.02
CA ILE A 387 -9.46 21.27 11.69
C ILE A 387 -9.07 22.73 11.50
N ASP A 388 -9.99 23.67 11.71
CA ASP A 388 -9.73 25.09 11.54
C ASP A 388 -8.64 25.59 12.50
N SER A 389 -8.64 25.10 13.75
CA SER A 389 -7.60 25.46 14.72
C SER A 389 -6.19 25.00 14.32
N LYS A 390 -6.06 23.85 13.63
CA LYS A 390 -4.76 23.25 13.27
C LYS A 390 -4.26 23.68 11.90
N PHE A 391 -5.16 23.89 10.95
CA PHE A 391 -4.83 24.09 9.53
C PHE A 391 -5.14 25.51 9.03
N GLY A 392 -5.91 26.30 9.78
CA GLY A 392 -6.26 27.68 9.47
C GLY A 392 -7.77 27.86 9.33
N GLU A 393 -8.25 29.09 9.52
CA GLU A 393 -9.67 29.42 9.38
C GLU A 393 -10.22 28.98 8.01
N LYS A 394 -11.42 28.37 7.99
CA LYS A 394 -12.09 27.83 6.79
C LYS A 394 -11.42 26.60 6.16
N SER A 395 -10.47 25.97 6.83
CA SER A 395 -9.87 24.71 6.37
C SER A 395 -10.90 23.59 6.28
N ALA A 396 -11.78 23.47 7.28
CA ALA A 396 -12.86 22.49 7.29
C ALA A 396 -13.85 22.72 6.15
N SER A 397 -14.18 23.99 5.84
CA SER A 397 -15.02 24.35 4.70
C SER A 397 -14.39 23.94 3.38
N SER A 398 -13.09 24.18 3.20
CA SER A 398 -12.38 23.76 1.98
C SER A 398 -12.39 22.25 1.80
N LEU A 399 -12.16 21.49 2.87
CA LEU A 399 -12.25 20.03 2.84
C LEU A 399 -13.66 19.57 2.48
N PHE A 400 -14.68 20.20 3.07
CA PHE A 400 -16.08 19.90 2.77
C PHE A 400 -16.41 20.13 1.29
N ASP A 401 -16.04 21.28 0.73
CA ASP A 401 -16.30 21.61 -0.67
C ASP A 401 -15.65 20.60 -1.64
N ASP A 402 -14.40 20.17 -1.36
CA ASP A 402 -13.71 19.15 -2.15
C ASP A 402 -14.37 17.76 -2.03
N VAL A 403 -14.85 17.42 -0.84
CA VAL A 403 -15.53 16.13 -0.60
C VAL A 403 -16.88 16.11 -1.32
N ILE A 404 -17.64 17.21 -1.32
CA ILE A 404 -18.96 17.31 -1.95
C ILE A 404 -18.92 16.87 -3.43
N ILE A 405 -17.91 17.33 -4.18
CA ILE A 405 -17.73 17.01 -5.60
C ILE A 405 -17.00 15.68 -5.85
N CYS A 406 -16.51 15.01 -4.80
CA CYS A 406 -15.70 13.81 -4.93
C CYS A 406 -16.57 12.56 -5.13
N ASN A 407 -16.75 12.16 -6.39
CA ASN A 407 -17.48 10.94 -6.73
C ASN A 407 -16.71 9.63 -6.43
N SER A 408 -15.38 9.68 -6.27
CA SER A 408 -14.52 8.48 -6.08
C SER A 408 -14.46 7.97 -4.64
N LEU A 409 -14.88 8.77 -3.64
CA LEU A 409 -15.05 8.27 -2.27
C LEU A 409 -16.19 7.25 -2.22
N ILE A 410 -16.00 6.14 -1.50
CA ILE A 410 -17.09 5.19 -1.28
C ILE A 410 -18.19 5.83 -0.43
N ASP A 411 -19.44 5.43 -0.65
CA ASP A 411 -20.62 6.09 -0.09
C ASP A 411 -20.60 6.17 1.44
N ASP A 412 -20.15 5.13 2.13
CA ASP A 412 -20.04 5.14 3.61
C ASP A 412 -19.04 6.19 4.10
N LYS A 413 -17.92 6.37 3.40
CA LYS A 413 -16.90 7.38 3.73
C LYS A 413 -17.37 8.78 3.40
N TYR A 414 -18.00 8.93 2.25
CA TYR A 414 -18.61 10.18 1.85
C TYR A 414 -19.64 10.63 2.90
N ARG A 415 -20.58 9.75 3.27
CA ARG A 415 -21.57 10.01 4.32
C ARG A 415 -20.91 10.41 5.63
N ASN A 416 -19.95 9.62 6.12
CA ASN A 416 -19.30 9.89 7.40
C ASN A 416 -18.57 11.24 7.42
N ILE A 417 -17.85 11.62 6.36
CA ILE A 417 -17.15 12.90 6.32
C ILE A 417 -18.13 14.07 6.27
N ILE A 418 -19.19 13.98 5.45
CA ILE A 418 -20.20 15.03 5.33
C ILE A 418 -20.94 15.23 6.66
N ASP A 419 -21.34 14.15 7.32
CA ASP A 419 -22.06 14.18 8.60
C ASP A 419 -21.22 14.79 9.73
N GLU A 420 -19.95 14.37 9.87
CA GLU A 420 -19.04 14.89 10.90
C GLU A 420 -18.72 16.38 10.73
N LEU A 421 -18.63 16.87 9.48
CA LEU A 421 -18.40 18.29 9.21
C LEU A 421 -19.66 19.15 9.39
N GLY A 422 -20.84 18.58 9.14
CA GLY A 422 -22.14 19.17 9.50
C GLY A 422 -22.49 20.49 8.78
N TYR A 423 -21.84 20.81 7.66
CA TYR A 423 -22.19 21.97 6.84
C TYR A 423 -23.50 21.75 6.09
N THR A 424 -24.21 22.85 5.81
CA THR A 424 -25.50 22.84 5.12
C THR A 424 -25.57 23.91 4.03
N TYR A 425 -26.32 23.62 2.97
CA TYR A 425 -26.59 24.54 1.87
C TYR A 425 -28.02 25.06 1.93
N ASP A 426 -28.17 26.35 2.23
CA ASP A 426 -29.42 27.08 2.01
C ASP A 426 -29.66 27.37 0.51
N ASN A 427 -28.57 27.45 -0.25
CA ASN A 427 -28.56 27.59 -1.71
C ASN A 427 -27.51 26.65 -2.32
N PHE A 428 -27.96 25.46 -2.69
CA PHE A 428 -27.20 24.39 -3.30
C PHE A 428 -27.14 24.59 -4.82
N ASN A 429 -25.92 24.68 -5.35
CA ASN A 429 -25.67 24.99 -6.76
C ASN A 429 -24.57 24.12 -7.38
N VAL A 430 -24.25 22.98 -6.75
CA VAL A 430 -23.19 22.08 -7.19
C VAL A 430 -23.75 21.05 -8.17
N GLN A 431 -23.03 20.84 -9.28
CA GLN A 431 -23.43 19.92 -10.36
C GLN A 431 -22.51 18.68 -10.40
N GLU A 432 -22.86 17.70 -11.24
CA GLU A 432 -22.04 16.50 -11.53
C GLU A 432 -21.80 15.52 -10.37
N ILE A 433 -22.53 15.67 -9.25
CA ILE A 433 -22.55 14.69 -8.17
C ILE A 433 -23.37 13.44 -8.56
N GLN A 434 -22.86 12.25 -8.24
CA GLN A 434 -23.58 10.99 -8.46
C GLN A 434 -24.90 10.92 -7.69
N GLU A 435 -25.91 10.28 -8.29
CA GLU A 435 -27.26 10.17 -7.74
C GLU A 435 -27.30 9.63 -6.30
N GLN A 436 -26.51 8.60 -6.02
CA GLN A 436 -26.45 8.00 -4.68
C GLN A 436 -25.88 8.96 -3.64
N LYS A 437 -24.93 9.83 -4.01
CA LYS A 437 -24.37 10.85 -3.12
C LYS A 437 -25.35 11.99 -2.90
N ILE A 438 -26.10 12.38 -3.92
CA ILE A 438 -27.22 13.32 -3.75
C ILE A 438 -28.23 12.79 -2.72
N ARG A 439 -28.57 11.49 -2.77
CA ARG A 439 -29.43 10.88 -1.73
C ARG A 439 -28.82 11.01 -0.34
N ILE A 440 -27.53 10.74 -0.18
CA ILE A 440 -26.82 10.93 1.10
C ILE A 440 -26.93 12.39 1.57
N LEU A 441 -26.72 13.38 0.70
CA LEU A 441 -26.83 14.80 1.06
C LEU A 441 -28.25 15.21 1.48
N ILE A 442 -29.27 14.63 0.86
CA ILE A 442 -30.68 14.82 1.23
C ILE A 442 -30.94 14.21 2.61
N GLU A 443 -30.51 12.97 2.82
CA GLU A 443 -30.77 12.23 4.06
C GLU A 443 -30.09 12.86 5.28
N LEU A 444 -28.87 13.39 5.10
CA LEU A 444 -28.13 14.11 6.14
C LEU A 444 -28.67 15.54 6.38
N GLY A 445 -29.62 16.02 5.57
CA GLY A 445 -30.13 17.38 5.66
C GLY A 445 -29.07 18.44 5.31
N THR A 446 -28.05 18.06 4.54
CA THR A 446 -27.02 18.93 3.99
C THR A 446 -27.62 19.87 2.96
N ILE A 447 -28.52 19.38 2.10
CA ILE A 447 -29.31 20.23 1.19
C ILE A 447 -30.60 20.59 1.92
N LYS A 448 -30.77 21.87 2.30
CA LYS A 448 -31.97 22.34 3.00
C LYS A 448 -33.18 22.43 2.09
N MET A 449 -34.38 22.27 2.63
CA MET A 449 -35.62 22.43 1.88
C MET A 449 -35.97 23.92 1.71
N THR A 450 -35.30 24.58 0.75
CA THR A 450 -35.52 25.97 0.36
C THR A 450 -36.10 26.07 -1.04
N ALA A 451 -36.73 27.20 -1.38
CA ALA A 451 -37.28 27.43 -2.72
C ALA A 451 -36.19 27.39 -3.80
N GLU A 452 -35.03 27.98 -3.50
CA GLU A 452 -33.85 27.95 -4.36
C GLU A 452 -33.38 26.51 -4.62
N ASN A 453 -33.28 25.68 -3.57
CA ASN A 453 -32.85 24.28 -3.69
C ASN A 453 -33.88 23.43 -4.42
N VAL A 454 -35.17 23.63 -4.19
CA VAL A 454 -36.25 22.96 -4.93
C VAL A 454 -36.13 23.25 -6.42
N ARG A 455 -35.95 24.53 -6.79
CA ARG A 455 -35.78 24.92 -8.20
C ARG A 455 -34.55 24.26 -8.82
N PHE A 456 -33.42 24.27 -8.11
CA PHE A 456 -32.18 23.66 -8.60
C PHE A 456 -32.29 22.14 -8.75
N MET A 457 -32.85 21.44 -7.75
CA MET A 457 -33.05 19.99 -7.77
C MET A 457 -34.00 19.59 -8.91
N ARG A 458 -35.09 20.35 -9.11
CA ARG A 458 -36.04 20.14 -10.20
C ARG A 458 -35.40 20.28 -11.58
N THR A 459 -34.42 21.16 -11.75
CA THR A 459 -33.76 21.35 -13.06
C THR A 459 -32.59 20.40 -13.29
N THR A 460 -31.75 20.19 -12.27
CA THR A 460 -30.43 19.57 -12.41
C THR A 460 -30.42 18.09 -11.99
N TYR A 461 -31.14 17.75 -10.92
CA TYR A 461 -31.19 16.40 -10.35
C TYR A 461 -32.62 15.83 -10.40
N GLN A 462 -33.23 15.90 -11.59
CA GLN A 462 -34.63 15.52 -11.84
C GLN A 462 -34.99 14.13 -11.31
N SER A 463 -34.10 13.14 -11.48
CA SER A 463 -34.32 11.76 -10.99
C SER A 463 -34.39 11.65 -9.47
N GLN A 464 -33.79 12.60 -8.74
CA GLN A 464 -33.78 12.64 -7.28
C GLN A 464 -34.76 13.67 -6.70
N PHE A 465 -35.44 14.46 -7.55
CA PHE A 465 -36.34 15.51 -7.10
C PHE A 465 -37.49 14.96 -6.24
N ILE A 466 -38.17 13.91 -6.71
CA ILE A 466 -39.27 13.28 -5.96
C ILE A 466 -38.77 12.73 -4.61
N TYR A 467 -37.58 12.14 -4.59
CA TYR A 467 -36.96 11.66 -3.35
C TYR A 467 -36.62 12.79 -2.38
N PHE A 468 -36.15 13.93 -2.89
CA PHE A 468 -35.88 15.13 -2.08
C PHE A 468 -37.15 15.67 -1.41
N ILE A 469 -38.27 15.70 -2.15
CA ILE A 469 -39.56 16.10 -1.59
C ILE A 469 -40.07 15.06 -0.58
N GLU A 470 -40.00 13.77 -0.90
CA GLU A 470 -40.44 12.68 -0.01
C GLU A 470 -39.79 12.80 1.37
N TYR A 471 -38.47 12.95 1.41
CA TYR A 471 -37.70 13.00 2.65
C TYR A 471 -38.00 14.24 3.50
N ASN A 472 -38.33 15.37 2.85
CA ASN A 472 -38.53 16.67 3.50
C ASN A 472 -39.98 17.18 3.35
N ILE A 473 -40.94 16.27 3.18
CA ILE A 473 -42.31 16.60 2.76
C ILE A 473 -43.01 17.60 3.68
N SER A 474 -42.79 17.47 5.00
CA SER A 474 -43.36 18.38 5.98
C SER A 474 -42.84 19.80 5.84
N GLU A 475 -41.54 19.98 5.56
CA GLU A 475 -40.93 21.30 5.38
C GLU A 475 -41.32 21.90 4.03
N TYR A 476 -41.40 21.05 2.99
CA TYR A 476 -41.85 21.46 1.66
C TYR A 476 -43.26 22.05 1.70
N ILE A 477 -44.23 21.33 2.27
CA ILE A 477 -45.63 21.77 2.36
C ILE A 477 -45.76 23.05 3.20
N LYS A 478 -45.01 23.14 4.29
CA LYS A 478 -45.17 24.25 5.22
C LYS A 478 -44.52 25.54 4.72
N ASP A 479 -43.31 25.45 4.16
CA ASP A 479 -42.43 26.62 4.01
C ASP A 479 -42.08 26.94 2.53
N VAL A 480 -42.32 26.00 1.59
CA VAL A 480 -41.84 26.11 0.20
C VAL A 480 -42.94 26.05 -0.87
N ILE A 481 -44.01 25.27 -0.67
CA ILE A 481 -45.02 24.99 -1.71
C ILE A 481 -45.64 26.25 -2.35
N GLU A 482 -45.86 27.31 -1.57
CA GLU A 482 -46.40 28.58 -2.06
C GLU A 482 -45.44 29.35 -2.97
N LYS A 483 -44.12 29.15 -2.79
CA LYS A 483 -43.07 29.82 -3.57
C LYS A 483 -42.69 29.02 -4.80
N GLU A 484 -42.65 27.70 -4.67
CA GLU A 484 -42.31 26.74 -5.72
C GLU A 484 -43.37 25.63 -5.78
N PRO A 485 -44.52 25.91 -6.42
CA PRO A 485 -45.63 24.98 -6.51
C PRO A 485 -45.24 23.66 -7.15
N ILE A 486 -45.91 22.60 -6.72
CA ILE A 486 -45.76 21.27 -7.30
C ILE A 486 -46.49 21.22 -8.65
N SER A 487 -45.86 20.62 -9.67
CA SER A 487 -46.55 20.35 -10.93
C SER A 487 -47.50 19.15 -10.80
N ASN A 488 -48.49 19.02 -11.68
CA ASN A 488 -49.41 17.89 -11.62
C ASN A 488 -48.69 16.54 -11.82
N ASP A 489 -47.74 16.46 -12.76
CA ASP A 489 -46.94 15.25 -12.97
C ASP A 489 -46.10 14.89 -11.73
N GLU A 490 -45.52 15.88 -11.05
CA GLU A 490 -44.80 15.69 -9.78
C GLU A 490 -45.76 15.21 -8.68
N LEU A 491 -46.94 15.82 -8.57
CA LEU A 491 -47.96 15.46 -7.59
C LEU A 491 -48.38 14.00 -7.75
N LEU A 492 -48.71 13.58 -8.98
CA LEU A 492 -49.09 12.20 -9.27
C LEU A 492 -47.99 11.20 -8.88
N CYS A 493 -46.71 11.55 -9.11
CA CYS A 493 -45.58 10.74 -8.65
C CYS A 493 -45.54 10.62 -7.12
N ILE A 494 -45.77 11.72 -6.39
CA ILE A 494 -45.76 11.72 -4.92
C ILE A 494 -46.95 10.97 -4.32
N LEU A 495 -48.12 11.04 -4.95
CA LEU A 495 -49.31 10.32 -4.49
C LEU A 495 -49.14 8.79 -4.55
N ASP A 496 -48.26 8.29 -5.41
CA ASP A 496 -47.90 6.87 -5.48
C ASP A 496 -46.93 6.43 -4.37
N LEU A 497 -46.28 7.36 -3.66
CA LEU A 497 -45.35 7.04 -2.59
C LEU A 497 -46.05 6.56 -1.31
N SER A 498 -45.31 5.83 -0.47
CA SER A 498 -45.78 5.32 0.82
C SER A 498 -45.69 6.37 1.94
N ILE A 499 -46.20 7.57 1.68
CA ILE A 499 -46.26 8.69 2.65
C ILE A 499 -47.61 8.76 3.36
N ASP A 500 -47.65 9.47 4.49
CA ASP A 500 -48.87 9.66 5.27
C ASP A 500 -49.98 10.35 4.44
N ASN A 501 -51.22 9.87 4.62
CA ASN A 501 -52.37 10.37 3.87
C ASN A 501 -52.63 11.86 4.11
N SER A 502 -52.30 12.40 5.29
CA SER A 502 -52.48 13.82 5.59
C SER A 502 -51.62 14.73 4.72
N PHE A 503 -50.39 14.29 4.40
CA PHE A 503 -49.53 15.01 3.45
C PHE A 503 -50.10 14.93 2.04
N LYS A 504 -50.62 13.77 1.62
CA LYS A 504 -51.25 13.60 0.30
C LYS A 504 -52.44 14.54 0.13
N THR A 505 -53.37 14.56 1.09
CA THR A 505 -54.54 15.43 1.04
C THR A 505 -54.17 16.91 1.09
N ASN A 506 -53.13 17.28 1.85
CA ASN A 506 -52.64 18.65 1.90
C ASN A 506 -52.05 19.07 0.54
N LEU A 507 -51.20 18.25 -0.06
CA LEU A 507 -50.65 18.51 -1.40
C LEU A 507 -51.75 18.66 -2.46
N ILE A 508 -52.77 17.79 -2.43
CA ILE A 508 -53.92 17.87 -3.35
C ILE A 508 -54.66 19.21 -3.17
N SER A 509 -54.77 19.71 -1.93
CA SER A 509 -55.47 20.97 -1.64
C SER A 509 -54.86 22.22 -2.29
N HIS A 510 -53.62 22.12 -2.78
CA HIS A 510 -52.92 23.20 -3.48
C HIS A 510 -53.09 23.16 -5.02
N THR A 511 -53.91 22.26 -5.55
CA THR A 511 -54.25 22.20 -6.99
C THR A 511 -55.75 22.14 -7.20
N GLU A 512 -56.22 22.70 -8.32
CA GLU A 512 -57.59 22.53 -8.82
C GLU A 512 -57.66 21.53 -9.98
N GLU A 513 -56.52 20.97 -10.39
CA GLU A 513 -56.48 20.02 -11.51
C GLU A 513 -57.18 18.71 -11.16
N PRO A 514 -57.92 18.10 -12.11
CA PRO A 514 -58.55 16.80 -11.90
C PRO A 514 -57.52 15.68 -11.72
N ILE A 515 -57.80 14.75 -10.80
CA ILE A 515 -56.94 13.60 -10.49
C ILE A 515 -57.70 12.29 -10.72
N SER A 516 -57.13 11.41 -11.55
CA SER A 516 -57.64 10.05 -11.78
C SER A 516 -57.42 9.16 -10.55
N ILE A 517 -58.46 8.43 -10.15
CA ILE A 517 -58.41 7.48 -9.02
C ILE A 517 -58.55 6.02 -9.47
N ILE A 518 -59.10 5.74 -10.65
CA ILE A 518 -59.36 4.35 -11.09
C ILE A 518 -58.06 3.62 -11.38
N SER A 519 -57.12 4.31 -12.02
CA SER A 519 -55.85 3.73 -12.46
C SER A 519 -54.83 3.55 -11.33
N LYS A 520 -55.18 3.94 -10.09
CA LYS A 520 -54.27 4.11 -8.97
C LYS A 520 -54.79 3.44 -7.70
N ASN A 521 -53.86 2.95 -6.87
CA ASN A 521 -54.16 2.24 -5.62
C ASN A 521 -54.14 3.19 -4.41
N TYR A 522 -54.88 4.29 -4.47
CA TYR A 522 -55.00 5.22 -3.36
C TYR A 522 -55.80 4.62 -2.19
N SER A 523 -55.50 5.09 -0.97
CA SER A 523 -56.30 4.79 0.21
C SER A 523 -57.67 5.46 0.13
N ASP A 524 -58.67 4.91 0.83
CA ASP A 524 -60.04 5.44 0.77
C ASP A 524 -60.12 6.90 1.24
N ASN A 525 -59.35 7.30 2.25
CA ASN A 525 -59.30 8.70 2.70
C ASN A 525 -58.79 9.65 1.60
N VAL A 526 -57.78 9.23 0.83
CA VAL A 526 -57.23 10.04 -0.27
C VAL A 526 -58.20 10.05 -1.46
N LYS A 527 -58.83 8.91 -1.77
CA LYS A 527 -59.88 8.83 -2.80
C LYS A 527 -61.06 9.72 -2.47
N GLU A 528 -61.56 9.68 -1.24
CA GLU A 528 -62.64 10.55 -0.76
C GLU A 528 -62.29 12.02 -0.99
N TYR A 529 -61.09 12.45 -0.57
CA TYR A 529 -60.65 13.82 -0.74
C TYR A 529 -60.58 14.24 -2.22
N ILE A 530 -59.99 13.39 -3.08
CA ILE A 530 -59.93 13.63 -4.52
C ILE A 530 -61.34 13.75 -5.11
N LEU A 531 -62.25 12.84 -4.77
CA LEU A 531 -63.63 12.85 -5.26
C LEU A 531 -64.42 14.10 -4.83
N GLN A 532 -64.08 14.69 -3.68
CA GLN A 532 -64.74 15.89 -3.18
C GLN A 532 -64.17 17.19 -3.78
N HIS A 533 -62.87 17.24 -4.06
CA HIS A 533 -62.17 18.48 -4.40
C HIS A 533 -61.57 18.52 -5.82
N ASN A 534 -61.09 17.39 -6.33
CA ASN A 534 -60.30 17.29 -7.57
C ASN A 534 -60.83 16.19 -8.51
N PHE A 535 -62.15 16.01 -8.53
CA PHE A 535 -62.77 14.90 -9.24
C PHE A 535 -62.65 15.04 -10.76
N ASP A 536 -62.05 14.02 -11.40
CA ASP A 536 -62.11 13.85 -12.84
C ASP A 536 -63.48 13.30 -13.25
N THR A 537 -64.33 14.18 -13.79
CA THR A 537 -65.70 13.83 -14.19
C THR A 537 -65.76 12.78 -15.30
N SER A 538 -64.69 12.57 -16.05
CA SER A 538 -64.62 11.49 -17.05
C SER A 538 -64.63 10.09 -16.40
N GLU A 539 -64.24 9.99 -15.13
CA GLU A 539 -64.22 8.74 -14.36
C GLU A 539 -65.57 8.42 -13.68
N LEU A 540 -66.57 9.31 -13.78
CA LEU A 540 -67.87 9.12 -13.13
C LEU A 540 -68.53 7.79 -13.50
N LEU A 541 -68.67 7.51 -14.80
CA LEU A 541 -69.40 6.33 -15.25
C LEU A 541 -68.68 5.02 -14.88
N PRO A 542 -67.36 4.87 -15.10
CA PRO A 542 -66.64 3.67 -14.65
C PRO A 542 -66.63 3.48 -13.13
N LEU A 543 -66.59 4.56 -12.34
CA LEU A 543 -66.66 4.46 -10.87
C LEU A 543 -68.02 3.97 -10.39
N ILE A 544 -69.09 4.45 -11.02
CA ILE A 544 -70.47 4.02 -10.74
C ILE A 544 -70.71 2.57 -11.20
N ASP A 545 -70.13 2.15 -12.32
CA ASP A 545 -70.21 0.76 -12.78
C ASP A 545 -69.62 -0.21 -11.74
N ASN A 546 -68.51 0.18 -11.10
CA ASN A 546 -67.87 -0.58 -10.02
C ASN A 546 -68.39 -0.23 -8.61
N TYR A 547 -69.55 0.42 -8.47
CA TYR A 547 -70.04 0.98 -7.21
C TYR A 547 -70.11 -0.04 -6.06
N GLU A 548 -70.63 -1.25 -6.30
CA GLU A 548 -70.83 -2.25 -5.24
C GLU A 548 -69.52 -2.75 -4.61
N ASN A 549 -68.42 -2.69 -5.36
CA ASN A 549 -67.10 -3.15 -4.92
C ASN A 549 -66.30 -2.05 -4.19
N GLN A 550 -66.82 -0.82 -4.14
CA GLN A 550 -66.20 0.27 -3.38
C GLN A 550 -66.50 0.12 -1.87
N SER A 551 -65.70 0.79 -1.03
CA SER A 551 -65.97 0.87 0.40
C SER A 551 -67.19 1.75 0.70
N ASP A 552 -67.78 1.58 1.88
CA ASP A 552 -68.99 2.33 2.28
C ASP A 552 -68.75 3.85 2.26
N MET A 553 -67.56 4.29 2.67
CA MET A 553 -67.15 5.69 2.61
C MET A 553 -67.21 6.23 1.17
N ILE A 554 -66.61 5.54 0.22
CA ILE A 554 -66.60 5.95 -1.19
C ILE A 554 -67.99 5.84 -1.82
N LYS A 555 -68.80 4.86 -1.42
CA LYS A 555 -70.20 4.72 -1.87
C LYS A 555 -71.06 5.93 -1.51
N GLU A 556 -70.89 6.52 -0.33
CA GLU A 556 -71.61 7.74 0.04
C GLU A 556 -71.17 8.95 -0.79
N VAL A 557 -69.85 9.10 -1.04
CA VAL A 557 -69.35 10.18 -1.90
C VAL A 557 -69.87 10.03 -3.33
N LEU A 558 -69.86 8.81 -3.88
CA LEU A 558 -70.38 8.53 -5.23
C LEU A 558 -71.88 8.77 -5.33
N ARG A 559 -72.67 8.58 -4.27
CA ARG A 559 -74.10 8.94 -4.25
C ARG A 559 -74.30 10.43 -4.46
N GLU A 560 -73.57 11.26 -3.71
CA GLU A 560 -73.64 12.71 -3.84
C GLU A 560 -73.12 13.21 -5.20
N LEU A 561 -72.03 12.62 -5.71
CA LEU A 561 -71.54 12.91 -7.07
C LEU A 561 -72.55 12.49 -8.13
N SER A 562 -73.19 11.32 -7.98
CA SER A 562 -74.21 10.84 -8.92
C SER A 562 -75.44 11.75 -8.93
N LYS A 563 -75.83 12.28 -7.77
CA LYS A 563 -76.88 13.30 -7.67
C LYS A 563 -76.45 14.59 -8.38
N LYS A 564 -75.22 15.05 -8.16
CA LYS A 564 -74.67 16.27 -8.76
C LYS A 564 -74.55 16.19 -10.29
N TYR A 565 -74.19 15.04 -10.82
CA TYR A 565 -73.97 14.78 -12.25
C TYR A 565 -75.05 13.89 -12.88
N ILE A 566 -76.30 14.04 -12.42
CA ILE A 566 -77.43 13.22 -12.85
C ILE A 566 -77.65 13.26 -14.37
N ASP A 567 -77.50 14.43 -14.99
CA ASP A 567 -77.65 14.62 -16.43
C ASP A 567 -76.66 13.76 -17.23
N THR A 568 -75.43 13.58 -16.73
CA THR A 568 -74.42 12.73 -17.34
C THR A 568 -74.80 11.26 -17.27
N ILE A 569 -75.37 10.81 -16.15
CA ILE A 569 -75.82 9.42 -15.98
C ILE A 569 -77.00 9.12 -16.90
N VAL A 570 -78.00 10.01 -16.91
CA VAL A 570 -79.22 9.92 -17.71
C VAL A 570 -78.89 9.95 -19.21
N GLY A 571 -77.96 10.80 -19.63
CA GLY A 571 -77.57 10.94 -21.04
C GLY A 571 -76.79 9.77 -21.63
N ASN A 572 -76.31 8.81 -20.81
CA ASN A 572 -75.47 7.69 -21.25
C ASN A 572 -76.13 6.31 -21.11
N ASP A 573 -77.43 6.24 -20.78
CA ASP A 573 -78.20 4.98 -20.64
C ASP A 573 -77.48 3.91 -19.78
N VAL A 574 -76.94 4.32 -18.61
CA VAL A 574 -76.06 3.49 -17.77
C VAL A 574 -76.82 2.50 -16.88
N GLU A 575 -76.32 1.27 -16.82
CA GLU A 575 -76.90 0.16 -16.05
C GLU A 575 -76.43 0.13 -14.57
N LEU A 576 -77.00 1.00 -13.74
CA LEU A 576 -76.68 1.19 -12.31
C LEU A 576 -76.82 -0.06 -11.42
N SER A 577 -76.03 -0.13 -10.34
CA SER A 577 -76.26 -1.10 -9.27
C SER A 577 -77.60 -0.88 -8.57
N ASN A 578 -78.20 -1.94 -8.01
CA ASN A 578 -79.50 -1.84 -7.36
C ASN A 578 -79.50 -0.80 -6.23
N ASN A 579 -78.44 -0.75 -5.41
CA ASN A 579 -78.37 0.18 -4.28
C ASN A 579 -78.27 1.64 -4.73
N LEU A 580 -77.45 1.94 -5.75
CA LEU A 580 -77.32 3.30 -6.28
C LEU A 580 -78.59 3.73 -7.03
N PHE A 581 -79.19 2.82 -7.79
CA PHE A 581 -80.47 3.05 -8.45
C PHE A 581 -81.57 3.40 -7.44
N GLU A 582 -81.74 2.57 -6.39
CA GLU A 582 -82.72 2.80 -5.32
C GLU A 582 -82.51 4.14 -4.62
N PHE A 583 -81.25 4.52 -4.37
CA PHE A 583 -80.91 5.84 -3.85
C PHE A 583 -81.37 6.95 -4.81
N LEU A 584 -80.95 6.95 -6.07
CA LEU A 584 -81.23 8.05 -7.01
C LEU A 584 -82.73 8.25 -7.26
N ILE A 585 -83.54 7.18 -7.37
CA ILE A 585 -85.00 7.34 -7.55
C ILE A 585 -85.69 7.90 -6.30
N SER A 586 -85.09 7.75 -5.12
CA SER A 586 -85.62 8.27 -3.86
C SER A 586 -85.25 9.73 -3.58
N VAL A 587 -84.25 10.29 -4.28
CA VAL A 587 -83.83 11.69 -4.12
C VAL A 587 -84.92 12.63 -4.64
N GLU A 588 -85.41 13.55 -3.79
CA GLU A 588 -86.49 14.49 -4.16
C GLU A 588 -86.07 15.49 -5.25
N ASP A 589 -84.81 15.92 -5.24
CA ASP A 589 -84.27 16.93 -6.17
C ASP A 589 -84.13 16.43 -7.62
N ILE A 590 -84.18 15.12 -7.86
CA ILE A 590 -84.11 14.54 -9.21
C ILE A 590 -85.51 14.53 -9.82
N SER A 591 -85.63 15.03 -11.06
CA SER A 591 -86.92 15.17 -11.73
C SER A 591 -87.60 13.81 -11.98
N THR A 592 -88.94 13.81 -12.04
CA THR A 592 -89.70 12.60 -12.39
C THR A 592 -89.30 12.05 -13.77
N GLU A 593 -88.92 12.92 -14.71
CA GLU A 593 -88.49 12.51 -16.05
C GLU A 593 -87.15 11.77 -16.01
N ASP A 594 -86.15 12.32 -15.31
CA ASP A 594 -84.84 11.68 -15.14
C ASP A 594 -84.95 10.34 -14.43
N LYS A 595 -85.80 10.25 -13.40
CA LYS A 595 -86.10 8.99 -12.71
C LYS A 595 -86.71 7.94 -13.64
N LEU A 596 -87.58 8.36 -14.55
CA LEU A 596 -88.16 7.46 -15.56
C LEU A 596 -87.10 7.04 -16.60
N ILE A 597 -86.15 7.90 -16.96
CA ILE A 597 -85.02 7.54 -17.83
C ILE A 597 -84.12 6.50 -17.12
N LEU A 598 -83.74 6.73 -15.86
CA LEU A 598 -83.00 5.77 -15.06
C LEU A 598 -83.72 4.41 -14.95
N LEU A 599 -85.03 4.43 -14.70
CA LEU A 599 -85.86 3.22 -14.64
C LEU A 599 -85.85 2.48 -15.97
N THR A 600 -85.92 3.22 -17.08
CA THR A 600 -85.91 2.64 -18.45
C THR A 600 -84.57 1.98 -18.74
N ALA A 601 -83.43 2.64 -18.44
CA ALA A 601 -82.10 2.09 -18.65
C ALA A 601 -81.83 0.80 -17.83
N ASN A 602 -82.40 0.71 -16.63
CA ASN A 602 -82.21 -0.43 -15.71
C ASN A 602 -83.34 -1.46 -15.76
N ILE A 603 -84.34 -1.27 -16.62
CA ILE A 603 -85.58 -2.05 -16.65
C ILE A 603 -85.34 -3.55 -16.80
N ASN A 604 -84.26 -3.92 -17.49
CA ASN A 604 -83.89 -5.29 -17.77
C ASN A 604 -83.58 -6.10 -16.49
N LYS A 605 -83.03 -5.47 -15.46
CA LYS A 605 -82.75 -6.08 -14.15
C LYS A 605 -84.00 -6.42 -13.36
N PHE A 606 -85.09 -5.69 -13.57
CA PHE A 606 -86.24 -5.72 -12.67
C PHE A 606 -87.34 -6.67 -13.12
N SER A 607 -87.96 -7.33 -12.15
CA SER A 607 -89.24 -8.02 -12.28
C SER A 607 -90.40 -7.03 -12.35
N LYS A 608 -91.58 -7.52 -12.77
CA LYS A 608 -92.80 -6.71 -12.81
C LYS A 608 -93.15 -6.10 -11.45
N SER A 609 -92.99 -6.86 -10.36
CA SER A 609 -93.26 -6.41 -9.00
C SER A 609 -92.27 -5.36 -8.50
N GLU A 610 -90.98 -5.48 -8.86
CA GLU A 610 -89.96 -4.49 -8.49
C GLU A 610 -90.18 -3.18 -9.26
N CYS A 611 -90.48 -3.26 -10.57
CA CYS A 611 -90.81 -2.08 -11.37
C CYS A 611 -92.05 -1.34 -10.83
N GLU A 612 -93.10 -2.06 -10.42
CA GLU A 612 -94.28 -1.45 -9.80
C GLU A 612 -93.92 -0.73 -8.50
N ARG A 613 -93.03 -1.32 -7.67
CA ARG A 613 -92.52 -0.69 -6.45
C ARG A 613 -91.73 0.59 -6.77
N TYR A 614 -90.83 0.56 -7.74
CA TYR A 614 -90.03 1.74 -8.10
C TYR A 614 -90.88 2.87 -8.70
N ILE A 615 -91.88 2.56 -9.51
CA ILE A 615 -92.80 3.58 -10.04
C ILE A 615 -93.57 4.30 -8.93
N LYS A 616 -93.95 3.59 -7.86
CA LYS A 616 -94.55 4.19 -6.66
C LYS A 616 -93.58 5.13 -5.94
N ILE A 617 -92.29 4.76 -5.85
CA ILE A 617 -91.23 5.60 -5.26
C ILE A 617 -90.99 6.86 -6.11
N ILE A 618 -90.97 6.73 -7.44
CA ILE A 618 -90.86 7.85 -8.38
C ILE A 618 -92.07 8.80 -8.27
N GLY A 619 -93.21 8.32 -7.77
CA GLY A 619 -94.42 9.13 -7.55
C GLY A 619 -95.21 9.41 -8.83
N SER A 620 -94.96 8.63 -9.90
CA SER A 620 -95.61 8.86 -11.18
C SER A 620 -96.97 8.15 -11.27
N LYS A 621 -98.02 8.88 -10.86
CA LYS A 621 -99.41 8.38 -10.81
C LYS A 621 -99.95 7.82 -12.12
N GLU A 622 -99.50 8.33 -13.27
CA GLU A 622 -99.92 7.80 -14.57
C GLU A 622 -99.23 6.45 -14.88
N TYR A 623 -97.97 6.27 -14.50
CA TYR A 623 -97.28 4.99 -14.65
C TYR A 623 -97.81 3.92 -13.68
N GLU A 624 -98.23 4.30 -12.46
CA GLU A 624 -98.88 3.37 -11.52
C GLU A 624 -100.17 2.73 -12.10
N LYS A 625 -100.90 3.47 -12.94
CA LYS A 625 -102.12 3.00 -13.61
C LYS A 625 -101.86 1.87 -14.62
N ILE A 626 -100.61 1.64 -15.05
CA ILE A 626 -100.24 0.50 -15.90
C ILE A 626 -100.34 -0.82 -15.13
N PHE A 627 -99.97 -0.83 -13.86
CA PHE A 627 -99.93 -2.05 -13.05
C PHE A 627 -101.21 -2.27 -12.25
N THR A 628 -102.05 -1.24 -12.13
CA THR A 628 -103.34 -1.26 -11.43
C THR A 628 -104.52 -1.17 -12.39
N THR A 629 -105.76 -1.08 -11.88
CA THR A 629 -106.98 -0.97 -12.68
C THR A 629 -107.17 0.45 -13.22
N GLY A 630 -106.32 0.89 -14.15
CA GLY A 630 -106.32 2.23 -14.74
C GLY A 630 -106.32 2.23 -16.28
N ARG A 631 -106.58 3.40 -16.86
CA ARG A 631 -106.38 3.69 -18.30
C ARG A 631 -105.36 4.83 -18.42
N PRO A 632 -104.06 4.52 -18.31
CA PRO A 632 -103.02 5.55 -18.28
C PRO A 632 -102.96 6.30 -19.62
N LYS A 633 -102.63 7.60 -19.55
CA LYS A 633 -102.38 8.45 -20.72
C LYS A 633 -101.03 9.13 -20.52
N PHE A 634 -100.14 8.96 -21.49
CA PHE A 634 -98.80 9.56 -21.45
C PHE A 634 -98.64 10.58 -22.57
N GLU A 635 -97.93 11.67 -22.30
CA GLU A 635 -97.55 12.62 -23.35
C GLU A 635 -96.63 11.94 -24.38
N ILE A 636 -96.69 12.41 -25.63
CA ILE A 636 -95.87 11.88 -26.71
C ILE A 636 -94.45 12.43 -26.58
N THR A 637 -93.66 11.77 -25.73
CA THR A 637 -92.23 12.06 -25.54
C THR A 637 -91.41 10.82 -25.89
N GLU A 638 -90.13 11.02 -26.23
CA GLU A 638 -89.24 9.90 -26.56
C GLU A 638 -89.08 8.94 -25.37
N ILE A 639 -89.00 9.48 -24.14
CA ILE A 639 -88.88 8.67 -22.92
C ILE A 639 -90.13 7.82 -22.68
N ASN A 640 -91.34 8.40 -22.78
CA ASN A 640 -92.57 7.65 -22.58
C ASN A 640 -92.71 6.54 -23.62
N LYS A 641 -92.30 6.80 -24.86
CA LYS A 641 -92.27 5.78 -25.91
C LYS A 641 -91.27 4.66 -25.60
N LYS A 642 -90.01 4.98 -25.28
CA LYS A 642 -88.96 4.01 -24.93
C LYS A 642 -89.41 3.10 -23.78
N LEU A 643 -89.94 3.69 -22.71
CA LEU A 643 -90.38 2.93 -21.53
C LEU A 643 -91.58 2.01 -21.82
N LEU A 644 -92.54 2.48 -22.62
CA LEU A 644 -93.67 1.64 -23.05
C LEU A 644 -93.25 0.53 -24.01
N ASP A 645 -92.29 0.79 -24.90
CA ASP A 645 -91.69 -0.23 -25.77
C ASP A 645 -91.00 -1.32 -24.93
N GLU A 646 -90.28 -0.96 -23.86
CA GLU A 646 -89.68 -1.93 -22.93
C GLU A 646 -90.73 -2.72 -22.11
N PHE A 647 -91.80 -2.07 -21.66
CA PHE A 647 -92.91 -2.79 -21.03
C PHE A 647 -93.60 -3.77 -21.98
N LYS A 648 -93.66 -3.44 -23.28
CA LYS A 648 -94.19 -4.32 -24.32
C LYS A 648 -93.23 -5.49 -24.58
N SER A 649 -91.92 -5.23 -24.69
CA SER A 649 -90.88 -6.25 -24.89
C SER A 649 -90.90 -7.30 -23.76
N LYS A 650 -91.10 -6.85 -22.51
CA LYS A 650 -91.22 -7.72 -21.32
C LYS A 650 -92.60 -8.36 -21.11
N ASN A 651 -93.55 -8.20 -22.03
CA ASN A 651 -94.94 -8.66 -21.91
C ASN A 651 -95.70 -8.11 -20.68
N TRP A 652 -95.29 -6.97 -20.13
CA TRP A 652 -96.00 -6.32 -19.02
C TRP A 652 -97.26 -5.59 -19.49
N ILE A 653 -97.24 -5.11 -20.73
CA ILE A 653 -98.40 -4.59 -21.48
C ILE A 653 -98.60 -5.40 -22.77
N SER A 654 -99.77 -5.28 -23.40
CA SER A 654 -100.03 -5.97 -24.68
C SER A 654 -99.58 -5.17 -25.90
N ASP A 655 -99.92 -3.88 -25.91
CA ASP A 655 -99.52 -2.93 -26.94
C ASP A 655 -99.77 -1.50 -26.43
N PHE A 656 -99.26 -0.49 -27.13
CA PHE A 656 -99.65 0.91 -26.93
C PHE A 656 -99.81 1.61 -28.28
N TYR A 657 -100.66 2.63 -28.33
CA TYR A 657 -100.93 3.35 -29.57
C TYR A 657 -101.16 4.83 -29.29
N GLU A 658 -100.85 5.65 -30.29
CA GLU A 658 -101.11 7.08 -30.25
C GLU A 658 -102.59 7.36 -30.49
N LYS A 659 -103.24 8.09 -29.58
CA LYS A 659 -104.64 8.50 -29.75
C LYS A 659 -104.95 9.73 -28.91
N ASP A 660 -105.52 10.75 -29.55
CA ASP A 660 -105.88 12.05 -28.94
C ASP A 660 -104.67 12.82 -28.40
N GLY A 661 -103.53 12.81 -29.12
CA GLY A 661 -102.31 13.54 -28.74
C GLY A 661 -101.55 12.95 -27.55
N ALA A 662 -101.84 11.70 -27.17
CA ALA A 662 -101.21 10.98 -26.06
C ALA A 662 -101.02 9.50 -26.40
N PHE A 663 -100.03 8.84 -25.81
CA PHE A 663 -99.92 7.39 -25.81
C PHE A 663 -100.96 6.77 -24.87
N LYS A 664 -101.71 5.78 -25.37
CA LYS A 664 -102.66 4.96 -24.59
C LYS A 664 -102.20 3.51 -24.55
N VAL A 665 -102.24 2.91 -23.37
CA VAL A 665 -101.80 1.53 -23.13
C VAL A 665 -102.96 0.54 -23.28
N SER A 666 -102.70 -0.58 -23.95
CA SER A 666 -103.58 -1.75 -24.03
C SER A 666 -103.08 -2.85 -23.10
N HIS A 667 -103.90 -3.27 -22.15
CA HIS A 667 -103.62 -4.43 -21.30
C HIS A 667 -104.15 -5.71 -21.97
N ARG A 668 -103.40 -6.82 -21.84
CA ARG A 668 -103.94 -8.15 -22.14
C ARG A 668 -105.11 -8.39 -21.19
N LYS A 669 -106.32 -8.63 -21.72
CA LYS A 669 -107.40 -9.23 -20.93
C LYS A 669 -106.89 -10.55 -20.38
N LEU A 670 -106.76 -10.67 -19.06
CA LEU A 670 -106.73 -11.96 -18.37
C LEU A 670 -108.02 -12.70 -18.74
N LYS A 671 -107.97 -13.52 -19.78
CA LYS A 671 -109.00 -14.50 -20.03
C LYS A 671 -108.77 -15.63 -19.04
N SER A 672 -109.58 -15.64 -18.00
CA SER A 672 -109.96 -16.85 -17.30
C SER A 672 -110.34 -17.94 -18.32
N ASN A 673 -109.53 -18.97 -18.42
CA ASN A 673 -109.98 -20.31 -18.82
C ASN A 673 -109.26 -21.31 -17.91
N LEU A 674 -110.02 -21.81 -16.94
CA LEU A 674 -109.83 -23.16 -16.43
C LEU A 674 -109.98 -24.15 -17.59
N GLU A 675 -109.14 -25.20 -17.53
CA GLU A 675 -109.35 -26.59 -17.99
C GLU A 675 -108.17 -27.20 -18.77
N THR A 676 -107.30 -27.86 -17.98
CA THR A 676 -106.88 -29.27 -18.04
C THR A 676 -106.21 -29.88 -19.28
N SER A 677 -104.91 -30.18 -19.12
CA SER A 677 -104.26 -31.52 -19.21
C SER A 677 -102.81 -31.38 -18.71
N VAL A 678 -102.38 -31.85 -17.51
CA VAL A 678 -101.96 -33.23 -17.12
C VAL A 678 -101.26 -33.92 -18.29
N LEU A 679 -99.93 -34.13 -18.30
CA LEU A 679 -99.01 -34.66 -17.29
C LEU A 679 -97.61 -34.04 -17.43
#